data_AF-A9B4L4-F1
#
_entry.id   AF-A9B4L4-F1
#
_cell.length_a   1.000
_cell.length_b   1.000
_cell.length_c   1.000
_cell.angle_alpha   90.00
_cell.angle_beta   90.00
_cell.angle_gamma   90.00
#
_symmetry.space_group_name_H-M   'P 1'
#
loop_
_entity.id
_entity.type
_entity.pdbx_description
1 polymer ?
#
loop_
_entity_poly.entity_id
_entity_poly.type
_entity_poly.pdbx_seq_one_letter_code
_entity_poly.pdbx_strand_id
1 'polypeptide(L)'
;MSTPHAQVYFNRYNLFNTTPNPAPSGNTDWYTNQPIMQLSNPQLTQRVPSQTALLTNWSLPNANLLGLQDLNWAFCVYDLQQQLATSANADDLPNAPLAYAQVQATHNTTQSTIATKVCLFNVLVAIEWVPSAIELNQLQWAFRRASDFLFDVSNGTMAFGQVVFGGVQHMRAADIQILASNRYHPRSWREGLYTDAKHMPIRLGRGMWERQGSFSIPWHEPEGYRVIVHEWMHYAIGLRDQYINSNNAEHPDLALPSFNPTAESIMAHLVGSSEVMRIEGGDDVWQPFRAQTGAGLPYSAMATAPFDQPRVGPERLPLPLPLFQHSFGSNPTAEVINLPIAETPLAGLKHGWVYVLRGSLNDPSTIIPQGSLDSRVNSQGFKLLGANSDDYVVVIGDQANGSTAVYVAQLEGNPPECNWLECTPSQFPLVAVMPYGSVTQGSYSVKVVTESGLTPTAIYVAAAGEQNAYAVDVNGVVSNLPSLDGTALLVFEGQTGIQLAVAAYSEGGNPPSHNPTAPIPLTAGSSEGNLMVFFNQAAESRASELNHLRVITTTMYGSCSNLPNATGGALSRGYIFALASNAALPSDVGASVPLKPTLVLNYDNAALLSLGTTAGIAGVLQVYSANGATPQAEASKHFVDRGYVALALNATSASGLFASNPTPEFFRLYGQQFTI
;
A
#
# COMPACT_ATOMS: atom_id res chain seq x y z
N MET A 1 -11.71 -53.01 -12.45
CA MET A 1 -12.03 -51.60 -12.14
C MET A 1 -10.86 -50.77 -12.63
N SER A 2 -10.98 -50.20 -13.82
CA SER A 2 -9.94 -49.38 -14.45
C SER A 2 -9.94 -47.98 -13.86
N THR A 3 -8.81 -47.55 -13.32
CA THR A 3 -8.53 -46.16 -12.97
C THR A 3 -8.62 -45.27 -14.22
N PRO A 4 -9.32 -44.12 -14.17
CA PRO A 4 -9.36 -43.21 -15.30
C PRO A 4 -8.01 -42.48 -15.39
N HIS A 5 -7.27 -42.74 -16.46
CA HIS A 5 -6.16 -41.90 -16.88
C HIS A 5 -6.74 -40.58 -17.39
N ALA A 6 -6.60 -39.50 -16.61
CA ALA A 6 -6.80 -38.16 -17.10
C ALA A 6 -5.72 -37.85 -18.15
N GLN A 7 -6.08 -37.89 -19.43
CA GLN A 7 -5.24 -37.36 -20.50
C GLN A 7 -5.20 -35.83 -20.34
N VAL A 8 -4.09 -35.31 -19.84
CA VAL A 8 -3.77 -33.88 -19.89
C VAL A 8 -3.39 -33.56 -21.34
N TYR A 9 -4.28 -32.90 -22.07
CA TYR A 9 -3.96 -32.39 -23.40
C TYR A 9 -2.91 -31.28 -23.27
N PHE A 10 -1.73 -31.47 -23.86
CA PHE A 10 -0.69 -30.45 -23.98
C PHE A 10 -1.13 -29.41 -25.02
N ASN A 11 -1.91 -28.41 -24.59
CA ASN A 11 -2.29 -27.30 -25.46
C ASN A 11 -1.08 -26.38 -25.65
N ARG A 12 -0.62 -26.21 -26.89
CA ARG A 12 0.24 -25.08 -27.27
C ARG A 12 -0.65 -23.85 -27.42
N TYR A 13 -0.30 -22.75 -26.75
CA TYR A 13 -1.06 -21.50 -26.85
C TYR A 13 -0.35 -20.56 -27.81
N ASN A 14 -0.99 -20.28 -28.95
CA ASN A 14 -0.57 -19.21 -29.84
C ASN A 14 -1.30 -17.94 -29.40
N LEU A 15 -0.56 -16.96 -28.93
CA LEU A 15 -1.11 -15.65 -28.58
C LEU A 15 -0.84 -14.70 -29.74
N PHE A 16 -1.92 -14.19 -30.34
CA PHE A 16 -1.83 -13.21 -31.41
C PHE A 16 -1.97 -11.81 -30.82
N ASN A 17 -1.11 -10.88 -31.24
CA ASN A 17 -1.24 -9.48 -30.88
C ASN A 17 -2.42 -8.90 -31.70
N THR A 18 -3.59 -8.77 -31.07
CA THR A 18 -4.75 -8.07 -31.65
C THR A 18 -4.85 -6.72 -30.95
N THR A 19 -4.85 -5.65 -31.73
CA THR A 19 -4.96 -4.29 -31.21
C THR A 19 -6.33 -3.72 -31.55
N PRO A 20 -7.27 -3.66 -30.57
CA PRO A 20 -8.44 -2.83 -30.74
C PRO A 20 -7.99 -1.37 -30.82
N ASN A 21 -8.33 -0.71 -31.92
CA ASN A 21 -8.09 0.71 -32.11
C ASN A 21 -8.99 1.52 -31.14
N PRO A 22 -8.46 2.40 -30.28
CA PRO A 22 -9.28 3.23 -29.40
C PRO A 22 -10.04 4.35 -30.13
N ALA A 23 -9.93 4.50 -31.46
CA ALA A 23 -10.68 5.48 -32.22
C ALA A 23 -12.16 5.07 -32.43
N PRO A 24 -13.14 5.97 -32.21
CA PRO A 24 -14.58 5.64 -32.25
C PRO A 24 -15.19 5.42 -33.66
N SER A 25 -14.42 5.17 -34.72
CA SER A 25 -15.00 4.92 -36.04
C SER A 25 -14.07 4.12 -36.97
N GLY A 26 -14.18 2.79 -36.92
CA GLY A 26 -13.55 1.91 -37.92
C GLY A 26 -13.03 0.62 -37.31
N ASN A 27 -13.79 -0.47 -37.49
CA ASN A 27 -13.49 -1.80 -36.99
C ASN A 27 -12.41 -2.49 -37.87
N THR A 28 -11.20 -1.93 -37.90
CA THR A 28 -10.05 -2.55 -38.56
C THR A 28 -8.98 -2.84 -37.52
N ASP A 29 -8.94 -4.07 -37.02
CA ASP A 29 -7.81 -4.59 -36.25
C ASP A 29 -6.64 -4.78 -37.22
N TRP A 30 -5.56 -4.01 -37.05
CA TRP A 30 -4.34 -4.20 -37.83
C TRP A 30 -3.48 -5.24 -37.13
N TYR A 31 -3.26 -6.38 -37.78
CA TYR A 31 -2.18 -7.28 -37.37
C TYR A 31 -0.87 -6.60 -37.73
N THR A 32 -0.11 -6.19 -36.72
CA THR A 32 1.23 -5.62 -36.93
C THR A 32 2.20 -6.73 -37.34
N ASN A 33 3.33 -6.39 -37.99
CA ASN A 33 4.45 -7.30 -38.30
C ASN A 33 5.16 -7.85 -37.03
N GLN A 34 4.47 -7.89 -35.89
CA GLN A 34 5.05 -8.29 -34.63
C GLN A 34 5.19 -9.82 -34.54
N PRO A 35 6.27 -10.29 -33.90
CA PRO A 35 6.55 -11.70 -33.75
C PRO A 35 5.40 -12.41 -33.05
N ILE A 36 5.04 -13.59 -33.56
CA ILE A 36 4.13 -14.48 -32.84
C ILE A 36 4.90 -15.14 -31.71
N MET A 37 4.31 -15.12 -30.53
CA MET A 37 4.84 -15.86 -29.39
C MET A 37 3.97 -17.07 -29.10
N GLN A 38 4.67 -18.20 -29.01
CA GLN A 38 4.08 -19.46 -28.62
C GLN A 38 4.54 -19.79 -27.19
N LEU A 39 3.56 -20.02 -26.32
CA LEU A 39 3.78 -20.51 -24.96
C LEU A 39 3.62 -22.04 -24.93
N SER A 40 4.58 -22.73 -24.34
CA SER A 40 4.55 -24.19 -24.22
C SER A 40 5.13 -24.68 -22.88
N ASN A 41 4.88 -25.94 -22.55
CA ASN A 41 5.40 -26.63 -21.36
C ASN A 41 5.11 -25.91 -20.03
N PRO A 42 3.84 -25.62 -19.69
CA PRO A 42 3.50 -24.91 -18.46
C PRO A 42 3.98 -25.66 -17.21
N GLN A 43 4.76 -24.99 -16.36
CA GLN A 43 5.11 -25.45 -15.02
C GLN A 43 4.40 -24.57 -14.00
N LEU A 44 3.37 -25.13 -13.35
CA LEU A 44 2.46 -24.37 -12.51
C LEU A 44 2.88 -24.45 -11.04
N THR A 45 2.91 -23.30 -10.38
CA THR A 45 3.12 -23.17 -8.93
C THR A 45 1.81 -22.78 -8.27
N GLN A 46 1.43 -23.52 -7.23
CA GLN A 46 0.24 -23.25 -6.44
C GLN A 46 0.47 -22.09 -5.47
N ARG A 47 -0.60 -21.39 -5.13
CA ARG A 47 -0.68 -20.42 -4.04
C ARG A 47 -0.51 -21.12 -2.70
N VAL A 48 -0.25 -20.31 -1.69
CA VAL A 48 -0.19 -20.80 -0.31
C VAL A 48 -1.57 -21.35 0.14
N PRO A 49 -1.61 -22.33 1.05
CA PRO A 49 -2.86 -22.94 1.52
C PRO A 49 -3.84 -21.95 2.14
N SER A 50 -3.38 -20.98 2.94
CA SER A 50 -4.23 -19.98 3.58
C SER A 50 -4.99 -19.13 2.55
N GLN A 51 -4.30 -18.68 1.50
CA GLN A 51 -4.91 -17.94 0.39
C GLN A 51 -5.92 -18.84 -0.36
N THR A 52 -5.51 -20.06 -0.70
CA THR A 52 -6.35 -21.03 -1.43
C THR A 52 -7.66 -21.35 -0.70
N ALA A 53 -7.63 -21.47 0.62
CA ALA A 53 -8.82 -21.70 1.44
C ALA A 53 -9.85 -20.56 1.29
N LEU A 54 -9.38 -19.32 1.12
CA LEU A 54 -10.21 -18.13 0.97
C LEU A 54 -10.76 -17.95 -0.46
N LEU A 55 -10.14 -18.60 -1.46
CA LEU A 55 -10.57 -18.55 -2.87
C LEU A 55 -11.77 -19.43 -3.20
N THR A 56 -12.17 -20.33 -2.29
CA THR A 56 -13.28 -21.26 -2.50
C THR A 56 -14.61 -20.59 -2.85
N ASN A 57 -14.78 -19.31 -2.49
CA ASN A 57 -15.97 -18.51 -2.79
C ASN A 57 -15.80 -17.56 -3.99
N TRP A 58 -14.64 -17.54 -4.63
CA TRP A 58 -14.36 -16.68 -5.78
C TRP A 58 -14.67 -17.42 -7.08
N SER A 59 -15.91 -17.31 -7.55
CA SER A 59 -16.31 -17.84 -8.85
C SER A 59 -16.00 -16.86 -9.97
N LEU A 60 -15.49 -17.37 -11.09
CA LEU A 60 -15.27 -16.60 -12.30
C LEU A 60 -16.35 -16.94 -13.34
N PRO A 61 -16.96 -15.94 -14.00
CA PRO A 61 -18.06 -16.19 -14.92
C PRO A 61 -17.64 -16.91 -16.21
N ASN A 62 -16.36 -16.92 -16.58
CA ASN A 62 -15.88 -17.50 -17.83
C ASN A 62 -14.59 -18.32 -17.66
N ALA A 63 -14.50 -19.44 -18.38
CA ALA A 63 -13.27 -20.23 -18.52
C ALA A 63 -12.17 -19.45 -19.23
N ASN A 64 -10.94 -19.48 -18.70
CA ASN A 64 -9.85 -18.63 -19.19
C ASN A 64 -9.17 -19.15 -20.48
N LEU A 65 -8.62 -18.22 -21.28
CA LEU A 65 -7.93 -18.44 -22.57
C LEU A 65 -6.58 -19.20 -22.47
N LEU A 66 -5.97 -19.27 -21.29
CA LEU A 66 -4.75 -20.07 -21.03
C LEU A 66 -5.04 -21.51 -20.62
N GLY A 67 -6.31 -21.94 -20.66
CA GLY A 67 -6.75 -23.28 -20.26
C GLY A 67 -6.59 -23.58 -18.76
N LEU A 68 -6.23 -22.58 -17.95
CA LEU A 68 -6.16 -22.65 -16.50
C LEU A 68 -7.41 -21.97 -15.92
N GLN A 69 -8.41 -22.76 -15.50
CA GLN A 69 -9.65 -22.25 -14.93
C GLN A 69 -9.56 -21.96 -13.43
N ASP A 70 -8.55 -22.53 -12.76
CA ASP A 70 -8.39 -22.42 -11.32
C ASP A 70 -7.71 -21.10 -10.94
N LEU A 71 -8.11 -20.48 -9.82
CA LEU A 71 -7.44 -19.33 -9.21
C LEU A 71 -6.29 -19.77 -8.28
N ASN A 72 -6.20 -21.06 -7.95
CA ASN A 72 -5.27 -21.58 -6.95
C ASN A 72 -3.80 -21.51 -7.37
N TRP A 73 -3.48 -21.21 -8.63
CA TRP A 73 -2.10 -21.03 -9.06
C TRP A 73 -1.62 -19.59 -8.90
N ALA A 74 -0.38 -19.44 -8.46
CA ALA A 74 0.30 -18.18 -8.22
C ALA A 74 1.02 -17.69 -9.49
N PHE A 75 1.76 -18.59 -10.13
CA PHE A 75 2.46 -18.30 -11.39
C PHE A 75 2.68 -19.58 -12.20
N CYS A 76 2.98 -19.39 -13.48
CA CYS A 76 3.30 -20.47 -14.39
C CYS A 76 4.50 -20.09 -15.27
N VAL A 77 5.47 -21.00 -15.38
CA VAL A 77 6.64 -20.84 -16.24
C VAL A 77 6.37 -21.52 -17.58
N TYR A 78 6.63 -20.80 -18.67
CA TYR A 78 6.47 -21.26 -20.04
C TYR A 78 7.80 -21.18 -20.79
N ASP A 79 7.99 -22.10 -21.72
CA ASP A 79 8.97 -21.91 -22.79
C ASP A 79 8.36 -20.94 -23.82
N LEU A 80 9.02 -19.80 -24.02
CA LEU A 80 8.67 -18.76 -24.97
C LEU A 80 9.44 -19.00 -26.27
N GLN A 81 8.70 -19.20 -27.35
CA GLN A 81 9.26 -19.27 -28.70
C GLN A 81 8.82 -18.04 -29.49
N GLN A 82 9.80 -17.21 -29.87
CA GLN A 82 9.57 -16.09 -30.77
C GLN A 82 9.66 -16.57 -32.22
N GLN A 83 8.56 -16.44 -32.95
CA GLN A 83 8.53 -16.71 -34.39
C GLN A 83 8.63 -15.39 -35.15
N LEU A 84 9.81 -15.12 -35.72
CA LEU A 84 10.00 -14.02 -36.66
C LEU A 84 9.40 -14.42 -38.01
N ALA A 85 8.42 -13.65 -38.48
CA ALA A 85 7.96 -13.76 -39.86
C ALA A 85 9.08 -13.23 -40.76
N THR A 86 9.77 -14.11 -41.49
CA THR A 86 10.70 -13.65 -42.54
C THR A 86 9.88 -13.04 -43.66
N SER A 87 10.17 -11.78 -43.98
CA SER A 87 9.45 -10.86 -44.85
C SER A 87 9.44 -11.26 -46.34
N ALA A 88 8.92 -12.43 -46.68
CA ALA A 88 8.85 -12.85 -48.07
C ALA A 88 7.60 -12.35 -48.81
N ASN A 89 6.45 -12.13 -48.16
CA ASN A 89 5.23 -11.55 -48.78
C ASN A 89 4.25 -11.06 -47.70
N ALA A 90 4.47 -9.87 -47.12
CA ALA A 90 3.55 -9.32 -46.11
C ALA A 90 2.21 -8.82 -46.72
N ASP A 91 2.17 -8.60 -48.03
CA ASP A 91 1.00 -8.03 -48.72
C ASP A 91 -0.13 -9.04 -49.02
N ASP A 92 0.11 -10.35 -48.82
CA ASP A 92 -0.83 -11.42 -49.19
C ASP A 92 -1.48 -12.15 -47.98
N LEU A 93 -1.31 -11.64 -46.76
CA LEU A 93 -1.83 -12.31 -45.56
C LEU A 93 -3.32 -11.94 -45.32
N PRO A 94 -4.24 -12.92 -45.26
CA PRO A 94 -5.65 -12.66 -44.98
C PRO A 94 -5.87 -12.14 -43.54
N ASN A 95 -6.82 -11.21 -43.36
CA ASN A 95 -7.21 -10.56 -42.10
C ASN A 95 -7.81 -11.50 -41.01
N ALA A 96 -7.60 -12.82 -41.05
CA ALA A 96 -8.25 -13.78 -40.15
C ALA A 96 -7.25 -14.68 -39.40
N PRO A 97 -7.39 -14.89 -38.06
CA PRO A 97 -6.49 -15.70 -37.24
C PRO A 97 -6.28 -17.14 -37.74
N LEU A 98 -7.33 -17.73 -38.33
CA LEU A 98 -7.32 -19.10 -38.83
C LEU A 98 -6.51 -19.26 -40.13
N ALA A 99 -6.43 -18.22 -40.96
CA ALA A 99 -5.68 -18.27 -42.22
C ALA A 99 -4.16 -18.17 -41.97
N TYR A 100 -3.74 -17.39 -40.98
CA TYR A 100 -2.33 -17.24 -40.62
C TYR A 100 -1.71 -18.56 -40.12
N ALA A 101 -2.45 -19.32 -39.31
CA ALA A 101 -2.01 -20.64 -38.83
C ALA A 101 -1.84 -21.67 -39.97
N GLN A 102 -2.67 -21.58 -41.02
CA GLN A 102 -2.56 -22.45 -42.20
C GLN A 102 -1.37 -22.09 -43.10
N VAL A 103 -1.08 -20.79 -43.29
CA VAL A 103 0.07 -20.31 -44.08
C VAL A 103 1.42 -20.67 -43.42
N GLN A 104 1.49 -20.61 -42.09
CA GLN A 104 2.68 -21.04 -41.34
C GLN A 104 2.99 -22.55 -41.48
N ALA A 105 1.96 -23.39 -41.61
CA ALA A 105 2.16 -24.83 -41.80
C ALA A 105 2.78 -25.19 -43.16
N THR A 106 2.76 -24.26 -44.13
CA THR A 106 3.25 -24.51 -45.49
C THR A 106 4.65 -23.98 -45.76
N HIS A 107 5.18 -23.05 -44.95
CA HIS A 107 6.51 -22.48 -45.15
C HIS A 107 7.53 -23.00 -44.13
N ASN A 108 8.44 -23.85 -44.61
CA ASN A 108 9.64 -24.32 -43.90
C ASN A 108 10.63 -23.17 -43.69
N THR A 109 10.29 -22.27 -42.78
CA THR A 109 11.12 -21.13 -42.41
C THR A 109 12.18 -21.60 -41.41
N THR A 110 13.45 -21.27 -41.63
CA THR A 110 14.55 -21.53 -40.70
C THR A 110 14.30 -20.75 -39.41
N GLN A 111 13.65 -21.39 -38.44
CA GLN A 111 13.35 -20.80 -37.13
C GLN A 111 14.64 -20.73 -36.31
N SER A 112 15.17 -19.53 -36.09
CA SER A 112 16.12 -19.30 -35.01
C SER A 112 15.32 -19.20 -33.71
N THR A 113 15.09 -20.34 -33.04
CA THR A 113 14.41 -20.39 -31.75
C THR A 113 15.39 -20.00 -30.64
N ILE A 114 15.32 -18.75 -30.19
CA ILE A 114 15.78 -18.42 -28.83
C ILE A 114 14.66 -18.89 -27.91
N ALA A 115 14.85 -20.06 -27.31
CA ALA A 115 13.94 -20.55 -26.27
C ALA A 115 14.28 -19.81 -24.97
N THR A 116 13.50 -18.76 -24.69
CA THR A 116 13.57 -18.03 -23.42
C THR A 116 12.48 -18.57 -22.51
N LYS A 117 12.71 -18.67 -21.20
CA LYS A 117 11.62 -18.96 -20.26
C LYS A 117 10.96 -17.68 -19.79
N VAL A 118 9.65 -17.68 -19.73
CA VAL A 118 8.86 -16.58 -19.17
C VAL A 118 8.01 -17.07 -18.00
N CYS A 119 8.04 -16.35 -16.88
CA CYS A 119 7.18 -16.55 -15.72
C CYS A 119 5.99 -15.61 -15.83
N LEU A 120 4.79 -16.18 -15.94
CA LEU A 120 3.53 -15.44 -15.98
C LEU A 120 2.83 -15.56 -14.62
N PHE A 121 2.61 -14.43 -13.96
CA PHE A 121 1.92 -14.38 -12.68
C PHE A 121 0.39 -14.35 -12.87
N ASN A 122 -0.33 -15.05 -11.99
CA ASN A 122 -1.76 -14.84 -11.76
C ASN A 122 -1.87 -13.82 -10.64
N VAL A 123 -2.52 -12.69 -10.89
CA VAL A 123 -2.61 -11.60 -9.93
C VAL A 123 -4.07 -11.41 -9.53
N LEU A 124 -4.36 -11.59 -8.24
CA LEU A 124 -5.67 -11.33 -7.67
C LEU A 124 -5.70 -9.92 -7.08
N VAL A 125 -6.61 -9.09 -7.56
CA VAL A 125 -6.77 -7.70 -7.11
C VAL A 125 -8.15 -7.54 -6.50
N ALA A 126 -8.24 -7.11 -5.24
CA ALA A 126 -9.49 -6.74 -4.60
C ALA A 126 -9.59 -5.22 -4.47
N ILE A 127 -10.77 -4.67 -4.74
CA ILE A 127 -11.06 -3.23 -4.71
C ILE A 127 -12.11 -2.96 -3.63
N GLU A 128 -11.88 -1.96 -2.78
CA GLU A 128 -12.73 -1.67 -1.60
C GLU A 128 -14.12 -1.17 -1.99
N TRP A 129 -14.25 -0.64 -3.21
CA TRP A 129 -15.50 -0.20 -3.81
C TRP A 129 -15.79 -0.96 -5.11
N VAL A 130 -17.02 -0.85 -5.62
CA VAL A 130 -17.36 -1.30 -6.96
C VAL A 130 -16.94 -0.19 -7.95
N PRO A 131 -15.93 -0.39 -8.81
CA PRO A 131 -15.49 0.65 -9.73
C PRO A 131 -16.50 0.86 -10.86
N SER A 132 -16.62 2.08 -11.38
CA SER A 132 -17.29 2.30 -12.66
C SER A 132 -16.55 1.59 -13.81
N ALA A 133 -17.21 1.38 -14.95
CA ALA A 133 -16.57 0.78 -16.12
C ALA A 133 -15.32 1.57 -16.59
N ILE A 134 -15.34 2.90 -16.49
CA ILE A 134 -14.20 3.76 -16.84
C ILE A 134 -13.03 3.53 -15.86
N GLU A 135 -13.31 3.49 -14.56
CA GLU A 135 -12.27 3.26 -13.54
C GLU A 135 -11.69 1.85 -13.63
N LEU A 136 -12.52 0.85 -13.88
CA LEU A 136 -12.05 -0.52 -14.11
C LEU A 136 -11.14 -0.58 -15.34
N ASN A 137 -11.49 0.09 -16.44
CA ASN A 137 -10.64 0.17 -17.62
C ASN A 137 -9.31 0.89 -17.34
N GLN A 138 -9.32 1.95 -16.52
CA GLN A 138 -8.09 2.64 -16.09
C GLN A 138 -7.20 1.73 -15.24
N LEU A 139 -7.77 0.94 -14.34
CA LEU A 139 -7.03 -0.05 -13.55
C LEU A 139 -6.47 -1.16 -14.44
N GLN A 140 -7.26 -1.69 -15.39
CA GLN A 140 -6.77 -2.65 -16.37
C GLN A 140 -5.59 -2.06 -17.18
N TRP A 141 -5.69 -0.80 -17.60
CA TRP A 141 -4.61 -0.12 -18.29
C TRP A 141 -3.35 0.02 -17.42
N ALA A 142 -3.50 0.38 -16.14
CA ALA A 142 -2.40 0.43 -15.18
C ALA A 142 -1.69 -0.92 -15.03
N PHE A 143 -2.45 -2.00 -14.86
CA PHE A 143 -1.88 -3.35 -14.72
C PHE A 143 -1.24 -3.86 -16.01
N ARG A 144 -1.72 -3.42 -17.18
CA ARG A 144 -1.06 -3.70 -18.46
C ARG A 144 0.30 -3.00 -18.53
N ARG A 145 0.35 -1.71 -18.19
CA ARG A 145 1.62 -0.96 -18.11
C ARG A 145 2.59 -1.51 -17.07
N ALA A 146 2.07 -1.96 -15.92
CA ALA A 146 2.86 -2.65 -14.91
C ALA A 146 3.44 -3.97 -15.46
N SER A 147 2.65 -4.76 -16.18
CA SER A 147 3.14 -5.99 -16.82
C SER A 147 4.20 -5.73 -17.88
N ASP A 148 4.00 -4.72 -18.74
CA ASP A 148 4.99 -4.28 -19.73
C ASP A 148 6.30 -3.90 -19.03
N PHE A 149 6.20 -3.05 -18.01
CA PHE A 149 7.36 -2.61 -17.24
C PHE A 149 8.06 -3.76 -16.52
N LEU A 150 7.33 -4.70 -15.91
CA LEU A 150 7.88 -5.90 -15.27
C LEU A 150 8.65 -6.77 -16.27
N PHE A 151 8.14 -6.92 -17.49
CA PHE A 151 8.82 -7.66 -18.56
C PHE A 151 10.12 -6.98 -18.96
N ASP A 152 10.10 -5.67 -19.13
CA ASP A 152 11.29 -4.91 -19.51
C ASP A 152 12.38 -5.00 -18.46
N VAL A 153 12.06 -4.69 -17.19
CA VAL A 153 13.05 -4.70 -16.10
C VAL A 153 13.53 -6.10 -15.74
N SER A 154 12.79 -7.14 -16.15
CA SER A 154 13.18 -8.55 -16.00
C SER A 154 13.85 -9.14 -17.24
N ASN A 155 14.20 -8.33 -18.24
CA ASN A 155 14.76 -8.77 -19.52
C ASN A 155 13.92 -9.88 -20.20
N GLY A 156 12.59 -9.72 -20.14
CA GLY A 156 11.62 -10.60 -20.78
C GLY A 156 11.32 -11.89 -20.04
N THR A 157 11.72 -12.00 -18.77
CA THR A 157 11.57 -13.26 -18.00
C THR A 157 10.35 -13.29 -17.09
N MET A 158 9.71 -12.15 -16.82
CA MET A 158 8.56 -12.05 -15.93
C MET A 158 7.49 -11.12 -16.50
N ALA A 159 6.21 -11.48 -16.38
CA ALA A 159 5.09 -10.61 -16.72
C ALA A 159 3.83 -11.01 -15.93
N PHE A 160 2.81 -10.15 -15.92
CA PHE A 160 1.49 -10.57 -15.46
C PHE A 160 0.79 -11.35 -16.57
N GLY A 161 0.39 -12.59 -16.29
CA GLY A 161 -0.35 -13.42 -17.23
C GLY A 161 -1.85 -13.19 -17.14
N GLN A 162 -2.39 -13.34 -15.94
CA GLN A 162 -3.81 -13.12 -15.63
C GLN A 162 -3.91 -12.09 -14.52
N VAL A 163 -4.87 -11.17 -14.65
CA VAL A 163 -5.24 -10.23 -13.58
C VAL A 163 -6.74 -10.35 -13.36
N VAL A 164 -7.14 -10.69 -12.13
CA VAL A 164 -8.53 -10.86 -11.73
C VAL A 164 -8.92 -9.79 -10.75
N PHE A 165 -9.92 -8.97 -11.09
CA PHE A 165 -10.45 -7.97 -10.18
C PHE A 165 -11.68 -8.49 -9.43
N GLY A 166 -11.69 -8.29 -8.12
CA GLY A 166 -12.78 -8.64 -7.21
C GLY A 166 -13.17 -7.47 -6.32
N GLY A 167 -14.35 -7.55 -5.72
CA GLY A 167 -14.79 -6.59 -4.71
C GLY A 167 -14.21 -6.87 -3.33
N VAL A 168 -14.68 -6.08 -2.36
CA VAL A 168 -14.24 -6.12 -0.97
C VAL A 168 -14.37 -7.50 -0.31
N GLN A 169 -15.33 -8.33 -0.74
CA GLN A 169 -15.50 -9.70 -0.24
C GLN A 169 -14.29 -10.62 -0.51
N HIS A 170 -13.39 -10.21 -1.43
CA HIS A 170 -12.19 -10.94 -1.80
C HIS A 170 -10.91 -10.35 -1.21
N MET A 171 -11.00 -9.29 -0.40
CA MET A 171 -9.83 -8.59 0.16
C MET A 171 -8.84 -9.53 0.84
N ARG A 172 -9.33 -10.47 1.66
CA ARG A 172 -8.48 -11.39 2.41
C ARG A 172 -7.72 -12.38 1.54
N ALA A 173 -8.20 -12.67 0.34
CA ALA A 173 -7.61 -13.66 -0.57
C ALA A 173 -6.75 -13.02 -1.68
N ALA A 174 -6.78 -11.69 -1.82
CA ALA A 174 -6.13 -11.00 -2.91
C ALA A 174 -4.60 -10.96 -2.76
N ASP A 175 -3.89 -10.83 -3.88
CA ASP A 175 -2.47 -10.48 -3.88
C ASP A 175 -2.29 -8.97 -3.68
N ILE A 176 -3.23 -8.18 -4.21
CA ILE A 176 -3.24 -6.72 -4.14
C ILE A 176 -4.62 -6.24 -3.66
N GLN A 177 -4.63 -5.37 -2.65
CA GLN A 177 -5.78 -4.64 -2.17
C GLN A 177 -5.67 -3.17 -2.61
N ILE A 178 -6.68 -2.68 -3.33
CA ILE A 178 -6.80 -1.27 -3.67
C ILE A 178 -7.88 -0.65 -2.77
N LEU A 179 -7.44 0.20 -1.86
CA LEU A 179 -8.27 0.86 -0.86
C LEU A 179 -8.80 2.19 -1.42
N ALA A 180 -10.02 2.56 -1.02
CA ALA A 180 -10.67 3.80 -1.44
C ALA A 180 -9.91 5.05 -0.97
N SER A 181 -9.07 4.93 0.07
CA SER A 181 -8.32 6.06 0.58
C SER A 181 -7.07 6.36 -0.24
N ASN A 182 -6.80 7.64 -0.51
CA ASN A 182 -5.49 8.07 -0.99
C ASN A 182 -4.43 8.21 0.11
N ARG A 183 -4.76 7.96 1.39
CA ARG A 183 -3.78 8.04 2.47
C ARG A 183 -2.80 6.86 2.47
N TYR A 184 -3.24 5.69 1.99
CA TYR A 184 -2.43 4.49 2.03
C TYR A 184 -1.23 4.60 1.10
N HIS A 185 -0.05 4.68 1.70
CA HIS A 185 1.20 4.47 0.99
C HIS A 185 1.28 3.00 0.54
N PRO A 186 1.77 2.77 -0.69
CA PRO A 186 2.09 1.45 -1.19
C PRO A 186 3.00 0.70 -0.21
N ARG A 187 2.66 -0.57 0.03
CA ARG A 187 3.48 -1.46 0.83
C ARG A 187 3.19 -2.91 0.52
N SER A 188 4.18 -3.75 0.76
CA SER A 188 4.16 -5.17 0.48
C SER A 188 4.93 -5.96 1.54
N TRP A 189 4.63 -7.25 1.62
CA TRP A 189 5.37 -8.20 2.43
C TRP A 189 6.30 -9.00 1.56
N ARG A 190 7.57 -9.11 1.94
CA ARG A 190 8.50 -9.96 1.21
C ARG A 190 8.01 -11.40 1.17
N GLU A 191 8.02 -11.98 -0.01
CA GLU A 191 7.73 -13.41 -0.24
C GLU A 191 6.31 -13.83 0.17
N GLY A 192 5.39 -12.88 0.21
CA GLY A 192 3.99 -13.12 0.58
C GLY A 192 3.21 -13.97 -0.42
N LEU A 193 3.72 -14.12 -1.66
CA LEU A 193 3.08 -14.95 -2.69
C LEU A 193 3.16 -16.46 -2.39
N TYR A 194 4.24 -16.90 -1.74
CA TYR A 194 4.55 -18.34 -1.60
C TYR A 194 4.91 -18.78 -0.18
N THR A 195 5.01 -17.85 0.77
CA THR A 195 5.21 -18.20 2.18
C THR A 195 3.93 -17.98 2.95
N ASP A 196 3.27 -19.07 3.35
CA ASP A 196 1.94 -19.05 3.98
C ASP A 196 1.90 -18.15 5.22
N ALA A 197 2.91 -18.29 6.09
CA ALA A 197 3.07 -17.47 7.29
C ALA A 197 3.43 -16.01 7.00
N LYS A 198 3.64 -15.60 5.74
CA LYS A 198 3.90 -14.22 5.33
C LYS A 198 2.84 -13.69 4.37
N HIS A 199 1.82 -14.48 4.06
CA HIS A 199 0.79 -14.04 3.14
C HIS A 199 0.06 -12.84 3.72
N MET A 200 0.30 -11.70 3.08
CA MET A 200 -0.33 -10.42 3.31
C MET A 200 -0.43 -9.71 1.97
N PRO A 201 -1.62 -9.22 1.59
CA PRO A 201 -1.77 -8.55 0.32
C PRO A 201 -0.92 -7.28 0.26
N ILE A 202 -0.39 -6.98 -0.93
CA ILE A 202 0.10 -5.64 -1.26
C ILE A 202 -1.04 -4.65 -1.05
N ARG A 203 -0.78 -3.52 -0.40
CA ARG A 203 -1.80 -2.49 -0.21
C ARG A 203 -1.48 -1.25 -0.98
N LEU A 204 -2.46 -0.80 -1.75
CA LEU A 204 -2.41 0.39 -2.56
C LEU A 204 -3.58 1.29 -2.17
N GLY A 205 -3.39 2.60 -2.17
CA GLY A 205 -4.50 3.55 -2.14
C GLY A 205 -5.23 3.64 -3.48
N ARG A 206 -6.23 4.52 -3.57
CA ARG A 206 -6.94 4.84 -4.83
C ARG A 206 -6.04 5.47 -5.91
N GLY A 207 -4.85 5.86 -5.51
CA GLY A 207 -3.75 6.42 -6.29
C GLY A 207 -2.56 6.62 -5.36
N MET A 208 -1.43 7.03 -5.90
CA MET A 208 -0.25 7.36 -5.08
C MET A 208 -0.33 8.81 -4.63
N TRP A 209 -0.35 9.06 -3.32
CA TRP A 209 -0.35 10.41 -2.78
C TRP A 209 1.00 11.09 -2.98
N GLU A 210 0.99 12.20 -3.70
CA GLU A 210 2.11 13.11 -3.85
C GLU A 210 1.93 14.26 -2.84
N ARG A 211 2.82 14.29 -1.84
CA ARG A 211 2.68 15.15 -0.67
C ARG A 211 2.88 16.62 -1.01
N GLN A 212 3.81 16.98 -1.89
CA GLN A 212 4.20 18.37 -2.10
C GLN A 212 3.12 19.16 -2.86
N GLY A 213 2.55 18.56 -3.89
CA GLY A 213 1.43 19.07 -4.68
C GLY A 213 0.06 18.70 -4.09
N SER A 214 0.03 17.88 -3.05
CA SER A 214 -1.20 17.43 -2.36
C SER A 214 -2.22 16.83 -3.34
N PHE A 215 -1.77 15.90 -4.18
CA PHE A 215 -2.65 15.24 -5.15
C PHE A 215 -2.35 13.75 -5.25
N SER A 216 -3.32 12.99 -5.77
CA SER A 216 -3.14 11.57 -6.06
C SER A 216 -2.74 11.36 -7.51
N ILE A 217 -1.58 10.73 -7.73
CA ILE A 217 -1.14 10.22 -9.02
C ILE A 217 -1.93 8.94 -9.34
N PRO A 218 -2.69 8.91 -10.44
CA PRO A 218 -3.39 7.71 -10.90
C PRO A 218 -2.44 6.54 -11.18
N TRP A 219 -2.91 5.32 -10.93
CA TRP A 219 -2.10 4.10 -11.14
C TRP A 219 -1.66 3.87 -12.59
N HIS A 220 -2.31 4.49 -13.56
CA HIS A 220 -1.96 4.34 -14.97
C HIS A 220 -0.85 5.29 -15.45
N GLU A 221 -0.45 6.25 -14.62
CA GLU A 221 0.70 7.10 -14.88
C GLU A 221 2.01 6.36 -14.57
N PRO A 222 3.14 6.76 -15.18
CA PRO A 222 4.45 6.12 -15.01
C PRO A 222 4.82 5.78 -13.58
N GLU A 223 4.69 6.76 -12.68
CA GLU A 223 5.03 6.63 -11.28
C GLU A 223 4.12 5.59 -10.59
N GLY A 224 2.83 5.57 -10.95
CA GLY A 224 1.86 4.63 -10.40
C GLY A 224 2.16 3.17 -10.75
N TYR A 225 2.22 2.82 -12.03
CA TYR A 225 2.40 1.41 -12.41
C TYR A 225 3.81 0.89 -12.10
N ARG A 226 4.82 1.76 -12.03
CA ARG A 226 6.16 1.38 -11.56
C ARG A 226 6.15 1.00 -10.09
N VAL A 227 5.39 1.71 -9.27
CA VAL A 227 5.20 1.36 -7.86
C VAL A 227 4.46 0.03 -7.70
N ILE A 228 3.46 -0.27 -8.54
CA ILE A 228 2.84 -1.61 -8.55
C ILE A 228 3.88 -2.70 -8.76
N VAL A 229 4.77 -2.54 -9.75
CA VAL A 229 5.84 -3.52 -10.01
C VAL A 229 6.83 -3.57 -8.86
N HIS A 230 7.21 -2.42 -8.30
CA HIS A 230 8.09 -2.35 -7.14
C HIS A 230 7.56 -3.19 -5.96
N GLU A 231 6.32 -2.94 -5.54
CA GLU A 231 5.68 -3.70 -4.46
C GLU A 231 5.51 -5.19 -4.83
N TRP A 232 5.24 -5.46 -6.10
CA TRP A 232 5.18 -6.83 -6.62
C TRP A 232 6.52 -7.56 -6.47
N MET A 233 7.65 -6.89 -6.71
CA MET A 233 8.97 -7.52 -6.57
C MET A 233 9.31 -7.87 -5.11
N HIS A 234 8.85 -7.09 -4.14
CA HIS A 234 8.93 -7.53 -2.75
C HIS A 234 8.05 -8.77 -2.53
N TYR A 235 6.79 -8.68 -2.94
CA TYR A 235 5.78 -9.69 -2.70
C TYR A 235 6.08 -11.05 -3.32
N ALA A 236 6.42 -11.05 -4.61
CA ALA A 236 6.52 -12.25 -5.41
C ALA A 236 7.90 -12.91 -5.37
N ILE A 237 8.96 -12.16 -5.11
CA ILE A 237 10.35 -12.64 -5.24
C ILE A 237 11.27 -12.17 -4.11
N GLY A 238 10.75 -11.46 -3.11
CA GLY A 238 11.48 -11.16 -1.87
C GLY A 238 12.59 -10.11 -1.99
N LEU A 239 12.55 -9.24 -3.01
CA LEU A 239 13.53 -8.16 -3.13
C LEU A 239 13.53 -7.24 -1.90
N ARG A 240 14.61 -6.47 -1.72
CA ARG A 240 14.79 -5.54 -0.60
C ARG A 240 14.87 -4.12 -1.10
N ASP A 241 14.42 -3.20 -0.27
CA ASP A 241 14.68 -1.78 -0.42
C ASP A 241 16.16 -1.48 -0.19
N GLN A 242 16.83 -0.89 -1.18
CA GLN A 242 18.27 -0.64 -1.14
C GLN A 242 18.65 0.76 -0.62
N TYR A 243 17.66 1.60 -0.27
CA TYR A 243 17.90 2.96 0.23
C TYR A 243 18.14 3.03 1.75
N ILE A 244 18.42 1.90 2.40
CA ILE A 244 18.71 1.84 3.84
C ILE A 244 20.06 1.16 4.01
N ASN A 245 21.12 1.96 4.03
CA ASN A 245 22.39 1.52 4.59
C ASN A 245 22.34 1.78 6.12
N SER A 246 22.87 0.86 6.92
CA SER A 246 22.77 0.86 8.38
C SER A 246 23.88 1.64 9.07
N ASN A 247 24.91 2.05 8.32
CA ASN A 247 26.12 2.63 8.89
C ASN A 247 26.03 4.16 9.02
N ASN A 248 25.16 4.66 9.90
CA ASN A 248 25.22 6.05 10.35
C ASN A 248 26.22 6.17 11.52
N ALA A 249 27.51 6.29 11.20
CA ALA A 249 28.58 6.45 12.19
C ALA A 249 28.40 7.69 13.09
N GLU A 250 27.67 8.71 12.62
CA GLU A 250 27.41 9.96 13.34
C GLU A 250 26.46 9.78 14.53
N HIS A 251 25.60 8.76 14.51
CA HIS A 251 24.59 8.52 15.54
C HIS A 251 24.50 7.04 15.90
N PRO A 252 25.51 6.50 16.59
CA PRO A 252 25.57 5.08 16.91
C PRO A 252 24.39 4.60 17.75
N ASP A 253 23.71 5.48 18.49
CA ASP A 253 22.57 5.13 19.35
C ASP A 253 21.22 5.07 18.62
N LEU A 254 21.18 5.47 17.35
CA LEU A 254 19.95 5.51 16.56
C LEU A 254 20.02 4.50 15.40
N ALA A 255 18.92 3.78 15.21
CA ALA A 255 18.64 3.05 13.99
C ALA A 255 18.02 4.04 12.98
N LEU A 256 18.85 4.69 12.17
CA LEU A 256 18.39 5.64 11.17
C LEU A 256 18.45 5.01 9.77
N PRO A 257 17.47 5.29 8.89
CA PRO A 257 17.65 5.02 7.48
C PRO A 257 18.80 5.88 6.96
N SER A 258 19.80 5.30 6.29
CA SER A 258 20.73 6.11 5.50
C SER A 258 20.31 6.09 4.05
N PHE A 259 19.82 7.25 3.61
CA PHE A 259 19.51 7.52 2.23
C PHE A 259 20.82 7.76 1.47
N ASN A 260 21.11 6.93 0.46
CA ASN A 260 22.24 7.19 -0.44
C ASN A 260 21.73 7.82 -1.74
N PRO A 261 21.80 9.16 -1.89
CA PRO A 261 21.31 9.85 -3.08
C PRO A 261 22.13 9.56 -4.35
N THR A 262 23.31 8.93 -4.22
CA THR A 262 24.17 8.65 -5.40
C THR A 262 23.79 7.38 -6.15
N ALA A 263 22.96 6.52 -5.56
CA ALA A 263 22.28 5.49 -6.33
C ALA A 263 21.00 6.11 -6.87
N GLU A 264 20.87 6.21 -8.19
CA GLU A 264 19.58 6.35 -8.88
C GLU A 264 18.75 5.09 -8.58
N SER A 265 18.32 4.99 -7.33
CA SER A 265 17.48 3.93 -6.82
C SER A 265 16.06 4.29 -7.19
N ILE A 266 15.30 3.28 -7.60
CA ILE A 266 13.87 3.28 -7.98
C ILE A 266 12.95 4.11 -7.04
N MET A 267 13.42 4.56 -5.87
CA MET A 267 12.63 4.63 -4.64
C MET A 267 12.54 5.98 -3.92
N ALA A 268 13.01 7.09 -4.49
CA ALA A 268 12.88 8.37 -3.78
C ALA A 268 12.73 9.63 -4.63
N HIS A 269 12.94 9.53 -5.94
CA HIS A 269 12.65 10.64 -6.83
C HIS A 269 11.58 10.21 -7.83
N LEU A 270 10.46 10.95 -7.80
CA LEU A 270 9.38 10.92 -8.79
C LEU A 270 9.86 11.32 -10.21
N VAL A 271 11.15 11.61 -10.38
CA VAL A 271 11.77 12.11 -11.60
C VAL A 271 13.07 11.33 -11.80
N GLY A 272 13.05 10.27 -12.61
CA GLY A 272 14.25 9.49 -12.93
C GLY A 272 13.97 8.05 -13.38
N SER A 273 14.88 7.51 -14.19
CA SER A 273 14.87 6.14 -14.73
C SER A 273 14.83 5.09 -13.63
N SER A 274 14.03 4.04 -13.83
CA SER A 274 13.89 2.91 -12.92
C SER A 274 14.92 1.84 -13.24
N GLU A 275 15.81 1.52 -12.30
CA GLU A 275 16.76 0.42 -12.48
C GLU A 275 16.73 -0.55 -11.29
N VAL A 276 16.33 -1.80 -11.56
CA VAL A 276 16.43 -2.90 -10.60
C VAL A 276 17.91 -3.27 -10.50
N MET A 277 18.61 -2.72 -9.53
CA MET A 277 20.05 -2.93 -9.35
C MET A 277 20.35 -4.31 -8.75
N ARG A 278 21.31 -5.01 -9.35
CA ARG A 278 21.93 -6.21 -8.75
C ARG A 278 22.78 -5.79 -7.55
N ILE A 279 22.62 -6.48 -6.42
CA ILE A 279 23.58 -6.38 -5.32
C ILE A 279 24.81 -7.21 -5.70
N GLU A 280 25.99 -6.60 -5.73
CA GLU A 280 27.26 -7.36 -5.74
C GLU A 280 27.30 -8.28 -4.50
N GLY A 281 27.26 -9.60 -4.72
CA GLY A 281 27.21 -10.62 -3.65
C GLY A 281 25.81 -11.09 -3.23
N GLY A 282 24.73 -10.60 -3.85
CA GLY A 282 23.33 -10.91 -3.49
C GLY A 282 22.71 -12.15 -4.12
N ASP A 283 23.48 -13.20 -4.45
CA ASP A 283 22.91 -14.42 -5.03
C ASP A 283 21.91 -15.13 -4.09
N ASP A 284 21.88 -14.80 -2.79
CA ASP A 284 21.01 -15.39 -1.76
C ASP A 284 19.52 -15.05 -1.92
N VAL A 285 19.17 -13.83 -2.32
CA VAL A 285 17.78 -13.31 -2.20
C VAL A 285 16.84 -14.04 -3.15
N TRP A 286 17.41 -14.55 -4.24
CA TRP A 286 16.71 -15.27 -5.29
C TRP A 286 16.68 -16.79 -5.07
N GLN A 287 17.42 -17.32 -4.08
CA GLN A 287 17.42 -18.77 -3.79
C GLN A 287 16.02 -19.32 -3.49
N PRO A 288 15.18 -18.67 -2.66
CA PRO A 288 13.84 -19.19 -2.37
C PRO A 288 12.97 -19.26 -3.62
N PHE A 289 12.99 -18.20 -4.45
CA PHE A 289 12.26 -18.19 -5.73
C PHE A 289 12.79 -19.28 -6.68
N ARG A 290 14.12 -19.43 -6.82
CA ARG A 290 14.72 -20.49 -7.65
C ARG A 290 14.37 -21.89 -7.18
N ALA A 291 14.34 -22.11 -5.87
CA ALA A 291 13.96 -23.40 -5.29
C ALA A 291 12.52 -23.77 -5.68
N GLN A 292 11.63 -22.77 -5.84
CA GLN A 292 10.25 -22.98 -6.24
C GLN A 292 10.05 -23.09 -7.76
N THR A 293 10.75 -22.29 -8.56
CA THR A 293 10.63 -22.35 -10.03
C THR A 293 11.40 -23.52 -10.66
N GLY A 294 12.22 -24.21 -9.87
CA GLY A 294 13.27 -25.08 -10.36
C GLY A 294 14.42 -24.28 -10.99
N ALA A 295 15.57 -24.92 -11.19
CA ALA A 295 16.80 -24.33 -11.74
C ALA A 295 16.69 -23.82 -13.20
N GLY A 296 15.49 -23.71 -13.76
CA GLY A 296 15.23 -23.55 -15.19
C GLY A 296 15.04 -22.13 -15.70
N LEU A 297 14.81 -21.12 -14.84
CA LEU A 297 14.78 -19.73 -15.31
C LEU A 297 16.24 -19.29 -15.62
N PRO A 298 16.55 -18.84 -16.85
CA PRO A 298 17.90 -18.49 -17.28
C PRO A 298 18.35 -17.16 -16.64
N TYR A 299 18.60 -17.19 -15.33
CA TYR A 299 19.06 -16.05 -14.55
C TYR A 299 20.46 -15.57 -14.98
N SER A 300 21.28 -16.46 -15.55
CA SER A 300 22.58 -16.09 -16.12
C SER A 300 22.46 -14.99 -17.19
N ALA A 301 21.33 -14.88 -17.89
CA ALA A 301 21.10 -13.83 -18.88
C ALA A 301 20.77 -12.46 -18.25
N MET A 302 20.06 -12.42 -17.11
CA MET A 302 19.88 -11.19 -16.33
C MET A 302 21.17 -10.77 -15.61
N ALA A 303 21.98 -11.74 -15.16
CA ALA A 303 23.17 -11.49 -14.36
C ALA A 303 24.42 -11.05 -15.16
N THR A 304 24.43 -11.24 -16.48
CA THR A 304 25.59 -10.96 -17.36
C THR A 304 25.41 -9.75 -18.28
N ALA A 305 24.20 -9.19 -18.33
CA ALA A 305 23.94 -7.92 -18.98
C ALA A 305 24.60 -6.79 -18.18
N PRO A 306 25.47 -5.94 -18.77
CA PRO A 306 25.89 -4.72 -18.10
C PRO A 306 24.67 -3.83 -17.88
N PHE A 307 24.42 -3.46 -16.63
CA PHE A 307 23.30 -2.60 -16.21
C PHE A 307 23.56 -1.12 -16.48
N ASP A 308 24.76 -0.74 -16.92
CA ASP A 308 25.23 0.64 -17.12
C ASP A 308 24.51 1.43 -18.26
N GLN A 309 23.45 0.86 -18.84
CA GLN A 309 22.61 1.49 -19.86
C GLN A 309 21.15 1.11 -19.57
N PRO A 310 20.23 2.08 -19.33
CA PRO A 310 18.81 1.82 -19.30
C PRO A 310 18.41 1.09 -20.58
N ARG A 311 18.03 -0.18 -20.46
CA ARG A 311 17.55 -0.93 -21.63
C ARG A 311 16.18 -0.38 -21.96
N VAL A 312 16.06 0.21 -23.16
CA VAL A 312 14.76 0.48 -23.76
C VAL A 312 14.13 -0.88 -24.04
N GLY A 313 13.30 -1.35 -23.12
CA GLY A 313 12.44 -2.50 -23.35
C GLY A 313 11.51 -2.24 -24.52
N PRO A 314 10.89 -3.28 -25.11
CA PRO A 314 9.86 -3.05 -26.11
C PRO A 314 8.81 -2.09 -25.54
N GLU A 315 8.40 -1.06 -26.30
CA GLU A 315 7.37 -0.10 -25.84
C GLU A 315 6.06 -0.77 -25.36
N ARG A 316 5.88 -2.05 -25.71
CA ARG A 316 4.78 -2.91 -25.31
C ARG A 316 5.20 -4.38 -25.35
N LEU A 317 4.70 -5.19 -24.42
CA LEU A 317 4.76 -6.65 -24.51
C LEU A 317 4.28 -7.11 -25.89
N PRO A 318 5.00 -8.02 -26.56
CA PRO A 318 4.53 -8.53 -27.84
C PRO A 318 3.38 -9.56 -27.66
N LEU A 319 2.92 -9.78 -26.40
CA LEU A 319 1.75 -10.57 -26.02
C LEU A 319 0.60 -9.63 -25.61
N PRO A 320 -0.68 -9.98 -25.88
CA PRO A 320 -1.84 -9.25 -25.36
C PRO A 320 -2.07 -9.52 -23.86
N LEU A 321 -1.01 -9.50 -23.06
CA LEU A 321 -1.04 -9.73 -21.62
C LEU A 321 -1.14 -8.40 -20.84
N PRO A 322 -1.63 -8.45 -19.59
CA PRO A 322 -2.32 -9.58 -18.99
C PRO A 322 -3.73 -9.77 -19.58
N LEU A 323 -4.28 -10.97 -19.38
CA LEU A 323 -5.70 -11.26 -19.57
C LEU A 323 -6.47 -10.79 -18.34
N PHE A 324 -7.54 -10.02 -18.57
CA PHE A 324 -8.34 -9.44 -17.49
C PHE A 324 -9.63 -10.21 -17.26
N GLN A 325 -9.97 -10.41 -15.99
CA GLN A 325 -11.27 -10.90 -15.56
C GLN A 325 -11.77 -10.08 -14.37
N HIS A 326 -13.08 -10.08 -14.12
CA HIS A 326 -13.63 -9.46 -12.93
C HIS A 326 -14.94 -10.09 -12.45
N SER A 327 -15.25 -9.96 -11.15
CA SER A 327 -16.49 -10.45 -10.55
C SER A 327 -17.60 -9.40 -10.39
N PHE A 328 -17.41 -8.18 -10.92
CA PHE A 328 -18.39 -7.06 -10.78
C PHE A 328 -19.62 -7.13 -11.71
N GLY A 329 -19.91 -8.28 -12.34
CA GLY A 329 -20.95 -8.39 -13.37
C GLY A 329 -20.53 -7.77 -14.72
N SER A 330 -21.42 -7.81 -15.72
CA SER A 330 -21.09 -7.43 -17.11
C SER A 330 -20.92 -5.92 -17.35
N ASN A 331 -21.51 -5.08 -16.50
CA ASN A 331 -21.38 -3.62 -16.55
C ASN A 331 -21.50 -3.08 -15.12
N PRO A 332 -20.40 -2.81 -14.43
CA PRO A 332 -20.49 -2.20 -13.10
C PRO A 332 -20.97 -0.75 -13.25
N THR A 333 -22.21 -0.50 -12.85
CA THR A 333 -22.88 0.82 -12.92
C THR A 333 -22.80 1.56 -11.59
N ALA A 334 -21.67 1.46 -10.89
CA ALA A 334 -21.51 2.20 -9.65
C ALA A 334 -21.71 3.70 -9.92
N GLU A 335 -22.65 4.29 -9.19
CA GLU A 335 -22.90 5.72 -9.23
C GLU A 335 -21.70 6.44 -8.63
N VAL A 336 -21.09 7.34 -9.40
CA VAL A 336 -19.97 8.14 -8.93
C VAL A 336 -20.53 9.38 -8.24
N ILE A 337 -20.58 9.34 -6.91
CA ILE A 337 -20.97 10.50 -6.11
C ILE A 337 -19.74 11.42 -5.97
N ASN A 338 -19.88 12.67 -6.42
CA ASN A 338 -18.86 13.69 -6.24
C ASN A 338 -19.30 14.67 -5.15
N LEU A 339 -18.44 14.86 -4.15
CA LEU A 339 -18.65 15.85 -3.12
C LEU A 339 -18.32 17.26 -3.65
N PRO A 340 -19.27 18.20 -3.68
CA PRO A 340 -18.99 19.59 -4.03
C PRO A 340 -18.21 20.28 -2.89
N ILE A 341 -17.11 20.98 -3.22
CA ILE A 341 -16.27 21.68 -2.22
C ILE A 341 -16.46 23.20 -2.26
N ALA A 342 -16.57 23.80 -3.45
CA ALA A 342 -16.48 25.25 -3.63
C ALA A 342 -17.57 26.07 -2.90
N GLU A 343 -18.72 25.45 -2.62
CA GLU A 343 -19.90 26.11 -2.01
C GLU A 343 -20.27 25.52 -0.65
N THR A 344 -19.36 24.78 0.00
CA THR A 344 -19.60 24.14 1.28
C THR A 344 -18.71 24.73 2.37
N PRO A 345 -18.99 24.45 3.67
CA PRO A 345 -18.08 24.82 4.76
C PRO A 345 -16.66 24.27 4.58
N LEU A 346 -16.48 23.29 3.69
CA LEU A 346 -15.21 22.67 3.36
C LEU A 346 -14.27 23.60 2.57
N ALA A 347 -14.79 24.60 1.86
CA ALA A 347 -13.97 25.54 1.08
C ALA A 347 -12.96 26.32 1.94
N GLY A 348 -13.21 26.44 3.25
CA GLY A 348 -12.33 27.10 4.21
C GLY A 348 -11.25 26.22 4.84
N LEU A 349 -11.25 24.92 4.54
CA LEU A 349 -10.26 23.97 5.08
C LEU A 349 -8.94 24.09 4.30
N LYS A 350 -7.82 24.18 5.02
CA LYS A 350 -6.46 24.09 4.46
C LYS A 350 -6.12 22.66 4.03
N HIS A 351 -6.58 21.71 4.84
CA HIS A 351 -6.41 20.28 4.63
C HIS A 351 -7.61 19.58 5.26
N GLY A 352 -8.11 18.51 4.65
CA GLY A 352 -9.22 17.76 5.20
C GLY A 352 -9.18 16.29 4.82
N TRP A 353 -9.54 15.42 5.77
CA TRP A 353 -9.73 13.99 5.57
C TRP A 353 -11.21 13.67 5.47
N VAL A 354 -11.55 12.86 4.48
CA VAL A 354 -12.93 12.49 4.15
C VAL A 354 -13.14 11.01 4.50
N TYR A 355 -14.30 10.73 5.10
CA TYR A 355 -14.77 9.39 5.46
C TYR A 355 -16.21 9.24 5.00
N VAL A 356 -16.55 8.04 4.51
CA VAL A 356 -17.94 7.65 4.23
C VAL A 356 -18.38 6.70 5.34
N LEU A 357 -19.52 7.00 5.97
CA LEU A 357 -20.17 6.14 6.95
C LEU A 357 -21.44 5.57 6.33
N ARG A 358 -21.51 4.25 6.23
CA ARG A 358 -22.75 3.56 5.81
C ARG A 358 -23.62 3.24 7.01
N GLY A 359 -24.93 3.26 6.82
CA GLY A 359 -25.89 3.04 7.90
C GLY A 359 -26.27 4.35 8.58
N SER A 360 -26.13 4.43 9.91
CA SER A 360 -26.48 5.64 10.65
C SER A 360 -25.24 6.31 11.26
N LEU A 361 -25.36 7.60 11.59
CA LEU A 361 -24.28 8.34 12.24
C LEU A 361 -23.92 7.77 13.63
N ASN A 362 -24.92 7.26 14.36
CA ASN A 362 -24.75 6.75 15.72
C ASN A 362 -24.41 5.27 15.78
N ASP A 363 -24.63 4.52 14.68
CA ASP A 363 -24.38 3.09 14.53
C ASP A 363 -24.02 2.82 13.06
N PRO A 364 -22.80 3.18 12.63
CA PRO A 364 -22.36 2.96 11.26
C PRO A 364 -22.08 1.48 11.05
N SER A 365 -22.61 0.91 9.97
CA SER A 365 -22.31 -0.47 9.58
C SER A 365 -20.93 -0.60 8.94
N THR A 366 -20.44 0.46 8.31
CA THR A 366 -19.16 0.50 7.60
C THR A 366 -18.54 1.89 7.70
N ILE A 367 -17.22 1.96 7.81
CA ILE A 367 -16.45 3.20 7.73
C ILE A 367 -15.45 3.04 6.59
N ILE A 368 -15.56 3.87 5.54
CA ILE A 368 -14.68 3.83 4.37
C ILE A 368 -13.84 5.11 4.32
N PRO A 369 -12.56 5.06 4.72
CA PRO A 369 -11.66 6.20 4.59
C PRO A 369 -11.47 6.54 3.12
N GLN A 370 -11.69 7.80 2.74
CA GLN A 370 -11.45 8.30 1.38
C GLN A 370 -10.11 9.05 1.29
N GLY A 371 -9.59 9.48 2.44
CA GLY A 371 -8.29 10.14 2.57
C GLY A 371 -8.40 11.65 2.41
N SER A 372 -7.31 12.28 1.97
CA SER A 372 -7.16 13.73 1.93
C SER A 372 -7.85 14.35 0.72
N LEU A 373 -8.50 15.50 0.91
CA LEU A 373 -8.96 16.37 -0.17
C LEU A 373 -7.75 16.77 -1.04
N ASP A 374 -7.82 16.49 -2.33
CA ASP A 374 -6.72 16.81 -3.25
C ASP A 374 -6.78 18.27 -3.73
N SER A 375 -5.65 18.80 -4.18
CA SER A 375 -5.57 20.19 -4.67
C SER A 375 -6.44 20.45 -5.91
N ARG A 376 -6.89 19.41 -6.60
CA ARG A 376 -7.74 19.47 -7.80
C ARG A 376 -9.23 19.47 -7.47
N VAL A 377 -9.60 19.26 -6.21
CA VAL A 377 -10.97 19.08 -5.77
C VAL A 377 -11.88 20.24 -6.11
N ASN A 378 -11.34 21.46 -6.16
CA ASN A 378 -12.10 22.66 -6.53
C ASN A 378 -12.56 22.65 -8.00
N SER A 379 -11.88 21.91 -8.87
CA SER A 379 -12.18 21.82 -10.31
C SER A 379 -12.97 20.57 -10.70
N GLN A 380 -12.84 19.48 -9.94
CA GLN A 380 -13.37 18.16 -10.30
C GLN A 380 -14.32 17.57 -9.26
N GLY A 381 -14.49 18.21 -8.10
CA GLY A 381 -15.12 17.62 -6.92
C GLY A 381 -14.27 16.52 -6.30
N PHE A 382 -14.71 15.99 -5.16
CA PHE A 382 -14.07 14.84 -4.53
C PHE A 382 -14.91 13.57 -4.73
N LYS A 383 -14.41 12.62 -5.51
CA LYS A 383 -15.08 11.34 -5.75
C LYS A 383 -15.16 10.51 -4.47
N LEU A 384 -16.36 10.19 -4.00
CA LEU A 384 -16.63 9.35 -2.83
C LEU A 384 -16.74 7.88 -3.24
N LEU A 385 -15.64 7.14 -3.19
CA LEU A 385 -15.57 5.75 -3.63
C LEU A 385 -16.28 4.83 -2.64
N GLY A 386 -17.30 4.12 -3.13
CA GLY A 386 -18.10 3.21 -2.32
C GLY A 386 -19.18 3.91 -1.49
N ALA A 387 -19.43 5.21 -1.69
CA ALA A 387 -20.62 5.84 -1.14
C ALA A 387 -21.86 5.48 -1.96
N ASN A 388 -23.00 5.43 -1.28
CA ASN A 388 -24.34 5.37 -1.86
C ASN A 388 -25.12 6.64 -1.47
N SER A 389 -26.27 6.85 -2.12
CA SER A 389 -27.27 7.76 -1.56
C SER A 389 -27.64 7.31 -0.15
N ASP A 390 -27.99 8.27 0.71
CA ASP A 390 -28.33 8.13 2.13
C ASP A 390 -27.16 7.82 3.08
N ASP A 391 -25.95 7.55 2.56
CA ASP A 391 -24.75 7.43 3.40
C ASP A 391 -24.36 8.80 4.00
N TYR A 392 -23.58 8.80 5.08
CA TYR A 392 -23.03 10.01 5.67
C TYR A 392 -21.59 10.25 5.21
N VAL A 393 -21.23 11.51 5.00
CA VAL A 393 -19.85 11.94 4.80
C VAL A 393 -19.39 12.71 6.01
N VAL A 394 -18.25 12.31 6.57
CA VAL A 394 -17.56 13.04 7.63
C VAL A 394 -16.29 13.65 7.04
N VAL A 395 -16.11 14.94 7.25
CA VAL A 395 -14.89 15.67 6.90
C VAL A 395 -14.28 16.26 8.15
N ILE A 396 -13.01 15.92 8.42
CA ILE A 396 -12.24 16.51 9.51
C ILE A 396 -11.13 17.31 8.86
N GLY A 397 -10.90 18.55 9.28
CA GLY A 397 -9.84 19.33 8.65
C GLY A 397 -9.46 20.58 9.41
N ASP A 398 -8.28 21.09 9.08
CA ASP A 398 -7.73 22.29 9.68
C ASP A 398 -8.28 23.53 8.96
N GLN A 399 -8.87 24.43 9.72
CA GLN A 399 -9.35 25.72 9.27
C GLN A 399 -8.19 26.71 9.08
N ALA A 400 -8.44 27.81 8.39
CA ALA A 400 -7.43 28.84 8.11
C ALA A 400 -6.75 29.41 9.38
N ASN A 401 -7.50 29.50 10.49
CA ASN A 401 -7.04 29.97 11.81
C ASN A 401 -6.23 28.92 12.60
N GLY A 402 -6.07 27.69 12.07
CA GLY A 402 -5.36 26.59 12.72
C GLY A 402 -6.19 25.76 13.71
N SER A 403 -7.47 26.08 13.94
CA SER A 403 -8.37 25.15 14.63
C SER A 403 -8.82 24.06 13.68
N THR A 404 -9.21 22.92 14.23
CA THR A 404 -9.73 21.80 13.46
C THR A 404 -11.23 21.73 13.61
N ALA A 405 -11.93 21.55 12.51
CA ALA A 405 -13.37 21.38 12.46
C ALA A 405 -13.75 19.98 11.98
N VAL A 406 -14.91 19.51 12.42
CA VAL A 406 -15.52 18.26 11.97
C VAL A 406 -16.88 18.59 11.40
N TYR A 407 -17.10 18.25 10.14
CA TYR A 407 -18.35 18.45 9.43
C TYR A 407 -18.95 17.11 9.03
N VAL A 408 -20.28 17.00 9.09
CA VAL A 408 -21.04 15.83 8.68
C VAL A 408 -22.15 16.25 7.74
N ALA A 409 -22.38 15.51 6.66
CA ALA A 409 -23.58 15.65 5.84
C ALA A 409 -24.12 14.27 5.46
N GLN A 410 -25.44 14.16 5.34
CA GLN A 410 -26.07 13.01 4.69
C GLN A 410 -26.09 13.26 3.17
N LEU A 411 -25.84 12.22 2.39
CA LEU A 411 -25.84 12.28 0.92
C LEU A 411 -27.27 12.13 0.40
N GLU A 412 -27.92 13.23 0.02
CA GLU A 412 -29.27 13.22 -0.54
C GLU A 412 -29.27 13.61 -2.03
N GLY A 413 -29.79 12.75 -2.92
CA GLY A 413 -29.90 13.05 -4.36
C GLY A 413 -28.62 12.86 -5.19
N ASN A 414 -28.69 13.23 -6.48
CA ASN A 414 -27.56 13.24 -7.42
C ASN A 414 -27.66 14.45 -8.39
N PRO A 415 -26.80 15.49 -8.27
CA PRO A 415 -25.67 15.59 -7.33
C PRO A 415 -26.14 15.65 -5.87
N PRO A 416 -25.31 15.23 -4.91
CA PRO A 416 -25.71 15.19 -3.51
C PRO A 416 -25.91 16.60 -2.96
N GLU A 417 -27.12 16.91 -2.49
CA GLU A 417 -27.38 18.04 -1.61
C GLU A 417 -26.87 17.70 -0.22
N CYS A 418 -25.90 18.47 0.27
CA CYS A 418 -25.22 18.20 1.54
C CYS A 418 -25.62 19.25 2.58
N ASN A 419 -26.54 18.89 3.49
CA ASN A 419 -26.87 19.70 4.66
C ASN A 419 -25.80 19.50 5.74
N TRP A 420 -24.74 20.31 5.69
CA TRP A 420 -23.60 20.20 6.59
C TRP A 420 -23.93 20.60 8.03
N LEU A 421 -23.60 19.72 8.97
CA LEU A 421 -23.64 19.92 10.41
C LEU A 421 -22.22 20.00 10.96
N GLU A 422 -21.96 20.97 11.84
CA GLU A 422 -20.69 21.04 12.55
C GLU A 422 -20.74 20.15 13.81
N CYS A 423 -19.91 19.12 13.81
CA CYS A 423 -19.79 18.09 14.85
C CYS A 423 -18.44 18.15 15.57
N THR A 424 -17.78 19.31 15.57
CA THR A 424 -16.48 19.49 16.22
C THR A 424 -16.59 19.27 17.75
N PRO A 425 -15.77 18.38 18.35
CA PRO A 425 -15.78 18.20 19.79
C PRO A 425 -15.17 19.43 20.48
N SER A 426 -15.63 19.75 21.69
CA SER A 426 -15.10 20.90 22.47
C SER A 426 -13.62 20.74 22.82
N GLN A 427 -13.16 19.48 22.90
CA GLN A 427 -11.76 19.10 23.00
C GLN A 427 -11.59 17.76 22.26
N PHE A 428 -10.52 17.62 21.48
CA PHE A 428 -10.19 16.33 20.87
C PHE A 428 -9.62 15.37 21.92
N PRO A 429 -10.10 14.11 21.95
CA PRO A 429 -9.61 13.10 22.89
C PRO A 429 -8.18 12.66 22.54
N LEU A 430 -7.45 12.14 23.53
CA LEU A 430 -6.27 11.33 23.26
C LEU A 430 -6.72 9.89 23.10
N VAL A 431 -6.44 9.29 21.93
CA VAL A 431 -6.87 7.94 21.59
C VAL A 431 -5.67 7.15 21.09
N ALA A 432 -5.58 5.92 21.57
CA ALA A 432 -4.65 4.93 21.05
C ALA A 432 -5.40 3.64 20.71
N VAL A 433 -5.18 3.13 19.51
CA VAL A 433 -5.53 1.76 19.14
C VAL A 433 -4.29 0.91 19.36
N MET A 434 -4.38 -0.10 20.22
CA MET A 434 -3.27 -0.97 20.56
C MET A 434 -3.54 -2.41 20.14
N PRO A 435 -2.53 -3.15 19.65
CA PRO A 435 -2.71 -4.57 19.37
C PRO A 435 -2.90 -5.33 20.70
N TYR A 436 -3.85 -6.26 20.72
CA TYR A 436 -4.26 -6.96 21.94
C TYR A 436 -4.10 -8.48 21.79
N GLY A 437 -3.55 -9.12 22.84
CA GLY A 437 -3.37 -10.56 22.90
C GLY A 437 -2.27 -11.12 22.01
N SER A 438 -2.26 -12.44 21.85
CA SER A 438 -1.35 -13.13 20.92
C SER A 438 -1.77 -12.84 19.49
N VAL A 439 -0.85 -12.29 18.70
CA VAL A 439 -1.16 -11.93 17.33
C VAL A 439 -0.81 -13.10 16.41
N THR A 440 -1.85 -13.80 15.94
CA THR A 440 -1.72 -14.74 14.82
C THR A 440 -1.97 -13.98 13.53
N GLN A 441 -1.10 -14.18 12.55
CA GLN A 441 -1.22 -13.50 11.26
C GLN A 441 -2.61 -13.75 10.63
N GLY A 442 -3.26 -12.69 10.16
CA GLY A 442 -4.58 -12.76 9.52
C GLY A 442 -5.79 -12.81 10.47
N SER A 443 -5.59 -12.81 11.78
CA SER A 443 -6.66 -12.60 12.77
C SER A 443 -6.14 -11.78 13.94
N TYR A 444 -6.42 -10.49 13.88
CA TYR A 444 -5.91 -9.51 14.83
C TYR A 444 -6.98 -9.11 15.84
N SER A 445 -6.53 -8.72 17.03
CA SER A 445 -7.37 -8.02 17.99
C SER A 445 -6.76 -6.67 18.33
N VAL A 446 -7.61 -5.66 18.52
CA VAL A 446 -7.21 -4.34 18.96
C VAL A 446 -8.03 -3.89 20.15
N LYS A 447 -7.40 -3.11 21.03
CA LYS A 447 -8.04 -2.42 22.14
C LYS A 447 -7.99 -0.92 21.87
N VAL A 448 -9.09 -0.22 22.10
CA VAL A 448 -9.14 1.25 22.01
C VAL A 448 -9.02 1.84 23.41
N VAL A 449 -7.99 2.65 23.63
CA VAL A 449 -7.71 3.34 24.89
C VAL A 449 -7.93 4.82 24.68
N THR A 450 -8.69 5.46 25.56
CA THR A 450 -8.90 6.91 25.57
C THR A 450 -8.37 7.49 26.87
N GLU A 451 -7.50 8.48 26.79
CA GLU A 451 -6.81 9.07 27.96
C GLU A 451 -7.29 10.49 28.29
N SER A 452 -8.32 10.99 27.60
CA SER A 452 -8.95 12.27 27.92
C SER A 452 -10.06 12.12 28.96
N GLY A 453 -10.28 13.15 29.78
CA GLY A 453 -11.49 13.27 30.62
C GLY A 453 -12.81 13.31 29.83
N LEU A 454 -12.74 13.33 28.49
CA LEU A 454 -13.87 13.09 27.59
C LEU A 454 -13.98 11.60 27.28
N THR A 455 -15.08 11.00 27.71
CA THR A 455 -15.43 9.61 27.40
C THR A 455 -16.41 9.60 26.21
N PRO A 456 -16.08 8.93 25.10
CA PRO A 456 -17.02 8.79 23.99
C PRO A 456 -18.23 7.95 24.43
N THR A 457 -19.40 8.30 23.91
CA THR A 457 -20.64 7.52 24.12
C THR A 457 -20.65 6.25 23.30
N ALA A 458 -19.95 6.23 22.15
CA ALA A 458 -19.72 5.05 21.35
C ALA A 458 -18.37 5.13 20.62
N ILE A 459 -17.75 3.97 20.37
CA ILE A 459 -16.56 3.82 19.53
C ILE A 459 -16.85 2.76 18.48
N TYR A 460 -16.49 3.05 17.24
CA TYR A 460 -16.59 2.11 16.12
C TYR A 460 -15.22 1.90 15.48
N VAL A 461 -14.76 0.65 15.42
CA VAL A 461 -13.49 0.29 14.79
C VAL A 461 -13.76 -0.38 13.46
N ALA A 462 -13.12 0.08 12.39
CA ALA A 462 -13.17 -0.55 11.07
C ALA A 462 -11.74 -0.78 10.57
N ALA A 463 -11.41 -2.03 10.23
CA ALA A 463 -10.16 -2.35 9.57
C ALA A 463 -10.20 -1.96 8.09
N ALA A 464 -9.05 -1.62 7.52
CA ALA A 464 -8.90 -1.30 6.11
C ALA A 464 -9.33 -2.49 5.24
N GLY A 465 -10.18 -2.25 4.23
CA GLY A 465 -10.69 -3.29 3.35
C GLY A 465 -11.73 -4.22 4.01
N GLU A 466 -12.26 -3.89 5.18
CA GLU A 466 -13.39 -4.62 5.78
C GLU A 466 -14.74 -3.96 5.47
N GLN A 467 -15.78 -4.80 5.37
CA GLN A 467 -17.14 -4.33 5.16
C GLN A 467 -17.82 -3.85 6.44
N ASN A 468 -17.30 -4.23 7.61
CA ASN A 468 -17.97 -4.00 8.88
C ASN A 468 -17.19 -3.03 9.76
N ALA A 469 -17.91 -2.13 10.41
CA ALA A 469 -17.46 -1.44 11.60
C ALA A 469 -17.96 -2.20 12.84
N TYR A 470 -17.14 -2.22 13.88
CA TYR A 470 -17.41 -2.95 15.11
C TYR A 470 -17.56 -1.96 16.26
N ALA A 471 -18.74 -1.94 16.88
CA ALA A 471 -18.97 -1.21 18.11
C ALA A 471 -18.07 -1.78 19.22
N VAL A 472 -17.44 -0.91 19.99
CA VAL A 472 -16.57 -1.30 21.09
C VAL A 472 -16.72 -0.33 22.25
N ASP A 473 -16.76 -0.86 23.47
CA ASP A 473 -16.72 -0.04 24.68
C ASP A 473 -15.37 0.65 24.81
N VAL A 474 -15.31 1.71 25.62
CA VAL A 474 -14.03 2.29 26.04
C VAL A 474 -13.21 1.24 26.76
N ASN A 475 -11.96 1.02 26.34
CA ASN A 475 -11.10 -0.10 26.76
C ASN A 475 -11.57 -1.49 26.33
N GLY A 476 -12.60 -1.59 25.49
CA GLY A 476 -13.05 -2.84 24.89
C GLY A 476 -12.09 -3.35 23.82
N VAL A 477 -12.27 -4.62 23.45
CA VAL A 477 -11.45 -5.33 22.46
C VAL A 477 -12.31 -5.72 21.27
N VAL A 478 -11.81 -5.42 20.06
CA VAL A 478 -12.36 -5.96 18.81
C VAL A 478 -11.42 -7.05 18.33
N SER A 479 -11.96 -8.23 18.00
CA SER A 479 -11.20 -9.40 17.57
C SER A 479 -11.54 -9.81 16.13
N ASN A 480 -10.71 -10.68 15.55
CA ASN A 480 -10.86 -11.22 14.20
C ASN A 480 -10.81 -10.17 13.08
N LEU A 481 -10.09 -9.08 13.30
CA LEU A 481 -9.78 -8.11 12.27
C LEU A 481 -8.78 -8.73 11.27
N PRO A 482 -8.90 -8.47 9.96
CA PRO A 482 -7.93 -8.98 8.98
C PRO A 482 -6.62 -8.19 8.97
N SER A 483 -6.60 -7.04 9.65
CA SER A 483 -5.52 -6.08 9.60
C SER A 483 -5.44 -5.25 10.88
N LEU A 484 -4.23 -4.80 11.17
CA LEU A 484 -3.93 -3.77 12.16
C LEU A 484 -3.88 -2.36 11.55
N ASP A 485 -4.61 -2.13 10.46
CA ASP A 485 -4.75 -0.82 9.84
C ASP A 485 -6.22 -0.54 9.68
N GLY A 486 -6.62 0.70 9.88
CA GLY A 486 -8.01 1.05 9.89
C GLY A 486 -8.28 2.42 10.47
N THR A 487 -9.48 2.55 11.00
CA THR A 487 -10.02 3.78 11.55
C THR A 487 -10.87 3.47 12.78
N ALA A 488 -10.73 4.28 13.82
CA ALA A 488 -11.65 4.33 14.95
C ALA A 488 -12.45 5.64 14.88
N LEU A 489 -13.78 5.54 14.78
CA LEU A 489 -14.71 6.65 14.93
C LEU A 489 -15.14 6.74 16.38
N LEU A 490 -15.07 7.94 16.96
CA LEU A 490 -15.50 8.24 18.32
C LEU A 490 -16.71 9.17 18.25
N VAL A 491 -17.78 8.79 18.92
CA VAL A 491 -19.03 9.55 18.99
C VAL A 491 -19.19 10.10 20.40
N PHE A 492 -19.60 11.36 20.52
CA PHE A 492 -19.86 12.04 21.79
C PHE A 492 -21.21 12.73 21.75
N GLU A 493 -21.85 12.85 22.92
CA GLU A 493 -22.99 13.72 23.14
C GLU A 493 -22.51 15.08 23.66
N GLY A 494 -22.56 16.10 22.80
CA GLY A 494 -22.25 17.48 23.15
C GLY A 494 -23.51 18.30 23.48
N GLN A 495 -23.31 19.50 24.02
CA GLN A 495 -24.42 20.42 24.34
C GLN A 495 -25.23 20.83 23.10
N THR A 496 -24.59 20.82 21.92
CA THR A 496 -25.18 21.23 20.63
C THR A 496 -25.59 20.03 19.76
N GLY A 497 -25.49 18.80 20.27
CA GLY A 497 -25.79 17.58 19.52
C GLY A 497 -24.59 16.64 19.41
N ILE A 498 -24.59 15.80 18.38
CA ILE A 498 -23.55 14.79 18.14
C ILE A 498 -22.22 15.50 17.81
N GLN A 499 -21.15 15.07 18.47
CA GLN A 499 -19.78 15.45 18.14
C GLN A 499 -18.99 14.20 17.76
N LEU A 500 -18.03 14.35 16.84
CA LEU A 500 -17.26 13.24 16.30
C LEU A 500 -15.76 13.50 16.36
N ALA A 501 -14.99 12.46 16.58
CA ALA A 501 -13.55 12.44 16.32
C ALA A 501 -13.19 11.16 15.56
N VAL A 502 -12.12 11.21 14.79
CA VAL A 502 -11.62 10.02 14.06
C VAL A 502 -10.14 9.85 14.32
N ALA A 503 -9.77 8.62 14.64
CA ALA A 503 -8.40 8.17 14.80
C ALA A 503 -8.05 7.21 13.67
N ALA A 504 -7.07 7.56 12.85
CA ALA A 504 -6.47 6.62 11.91
C ALA A 504 -5.50 5.71 12.68
N TYR A 505 -5.58 4.39 12.51
CA TYR A 505 -4.55 3.49 13.06
C TYR A 505 -3.91 2.65 11.97
N SER A 506 -2.64 2.32 12.16
CA SER A 506 -1.85 1.55 11.19
C SER A 506 -0.79 0.75 11.92
N GLU A 507 -0.59 -0.49 11.47
CA GLU A 507 0.51 -1.32 11.93
C GLU A 507 1.79 -0.67 11.46
N GLY A 508 2.48 -0.06 12.41
CA GLY A 508 3.77 0.52 12.16
C GLY A 508 4.83 -0.54 12.14
N GLY A 509 5.40 -0.71 10.95
CA GLY A 509 6.42 -1.69 10.76
C GLY A 509 5.87 -3.08 10.63
N ASN A 510 6.19 -3.68 9.50
CA ASN A 510 6.06 -5.11 9.38
C ASN A 510 7.03 -5.79 10.37
N PRO A 511 6.58 -6.66 11.28
CA PRO A 511 7.47 -7.55 12.01
C PRO A 511 8.31 -8.39 11.03
N PRO A 512 9.51 -8.88 11.43
CA PRO A 512 10.44 -9.54 10.54
C PRO A 512 9.82 -10.79 9.91
N SER A 513 9.33 -10.69 8.68
CA SER A 513 8.86 -11.84 7.91
C SER A 513 10.08 -12.58 7.33
N HIS A 514 10.74 -13.32 8.22
CA HIS A 514 11.56 -14.53 8.08
C HIS A 514 12.44 -14.71 6.81
N ASN A 515 13.64 -14.14 6.76
CA ASN A 515 14.74 -14.67 5.90
C ASN A 515 16.07 -14.51 6.69
N PRO A 516 16.97 -15.51 6.74
CA PRO A 516 17.99 -15.65 7.79
C PRO A 516 19.26 -14.78 7.62
N THR A 517 19.23 -13.71 6.81
CA THR A 517 20.47 -13.03 6.38
C THR A 517 20.43 -11.49 6.25
N ALA A 518 19.36 -10.78 6.61
CA ALA A 518 19.42 -9.32 6.85
C ALA A 518 18.14 -8.77 7.53
N PRO A 519 18.20 -7.60 8.19
CA PRO A 519 17.06 -6.97 8.82
C PRO A 519 16.34 -6.05 7.83
N ILE A 520 15.09 -5.77 8.08
CA ILE A 520 14.33 -4.73 7.37
C ILE A 520 13.91 -3.70 8.41
N PRO A 521 13.89 -2.40 8.05
CA PRO A 521 13.17 -1.40 8.85
C PRO A 521 11.73 -1.85 9.16
N LEU A 522 11.20 -1.40 10.29
CA LEU A 522 9.77 -1.36 10.51
C LEU A 522 9.18 -0.21 9.63
N THR A 523 8.94 -0.43 8.34
CA THR A 523 8.34 0.62 7.47
C THR A 523 6.81 0.74 7.61
N ALA A 524 6.38 2.01 7.58
CA ALA A 524 5.02 2.59 7.61
C ALA A 524 4.19 2.44 8.91
N GLY A 525 4.61 3.13 9.97
CA GLY A 525 3.84 3.42 11.19
C GLY A 525 3.09 4.74 11.16
N SER A 526 2.52 5.07 10.03
CA SER A 526 1.23 5.73 10.03
C SER A 526 0.65 5.42 8.68
N SER A 527 -0.67 5.41 8.58
CA SER A 527 -1.32 5.40 7.28
C SER A 527 -1.05 6.66 6.44
N GLU A 528 -0.03 7.46 6.79
CA GLU A 528 0.41 8.69 6.12
C GLU A 528 1.93 8.72 5.93
N GLY A 529 2.67 7.67 6.31
CA GLY A 529 4.14 7.60 6.15
C GLY A 529 4.95 8.63 6.94
N ASN A 530 4.31 9.39 7.84
CA ASN A 530 4.96 10.45 8.59
C ASN A 530 5.77 9.92 9.77
N LEU A 531 5.28 8.88 10.45
CA LEU A 531 5.91 8.31 11.64
C LEU A 531 6.36 6.87 11.36
N MET A 532 7.58 6.54 11.78
CA MET A 532 8.21 5.25 11.54
C MET A 532 9.00 4.84 12.76
N VAL A 533 9.05 3.54 13.05
CA VAL A 533 9.97 3.00 14.06
C VAL A 533 11.05 2.22 13.31
N PHE A 534 12.28 2.23 13.78
CA PHE A 534 13.41 1.52 13.17
C PHE A 534 14.13 0.72 14.23
N PHE A 535 14.68 -0.43 13.82
CA PHE A 535 15.50 -1.30 14.65
C PHE A 535 16.87 -1.44 14.00
N ASN A 536 17.91 -1.59 14.82
CA ASN A 536 19.28 -1.75 14.39
C ASN A 536 19.46 -3.00 13.52
N GLN A 537 20.37 -2.96 12.55
CA GLN A 537 20.63 -4.06 11.63
C GLN A 537 21.00 -5.36 12.38
N ALA A 538 21.75 -5.25 13.47
CA ALA A 538 22.17 -6.43 14.21
C ALA A 538 20.99 -7.22 14.86
N ALA A 539 19.76 -6.67 14.83
CA ALA A 539 18.50 -7.31 15.26
C ALA A 539 18.18 -8.65 14.59
N GLU A 540 18.81 -9.00 13.46
CA GLU A 540 18.62 -10.29 12.77
C GLU A 540 18.77 -11.49 13.70
N SER A 541 19.81 -11.45 14.53
CA SER A 541 20.09 -12.50 15.52
C SER A 541 18.99 -12.66 16.58
N ARG A 542 18.08 -11.68 16.66
CA ARG A 542 16.96 -11.58 17.61
C ARG A 542 15.59 -11.52 16.90
N ALA A 543 15.52 -11.91 15.62
CA ALA A 543 14.27 -11.86 14.84
C ALA A 543 13.11 -12.64 15.50
N SER A 544 13.41 -13.74 16.19
CA SER A 544 12.43 -14.51 16.96
C SER A 544 11.74 -13.70 18.07
N GLU A 545 12.44 -12.76 18.68
CA GLU A 545 11.88 -11.88 19.72
C GLU A 545 10.90 -10.86 19.13
N LEU A 546 11.17 -10.41 17.90
CA LEU A 546 10.37 -9.42 17.18
C LEU A 546 9.18 -10.03 16.43
N ASN A 547 9.18 -11.35 16.17
CA ASN A 547 8.12 -12.03 15.42
C ASN A 547 6.72 -11.89 16.03
N HIS A 548 6.63 -11.76 17.36
CA HIS A 548 5.38 -11.61 18.09
C HIS A 548 5.06 -10.15 18.44
N LEU A 549 6.04 -9.27 18.29
CA LEU A 549 5.86 -7.85 18.55
C LEU A 549 5.06 -7.23 17.41
N ARG A 550 4.03 -6.47 17.77
CA ARG A 550 3.24 -5.65 16.88
C ARG A 550 3.21 -4.25 17.46
N VAL A 551 3.46 -3.27 16.61
CA VAL A 551 3.46 -1.87 16.99
C VAL A 551 2.38 -1.19 16.14
N ILE A 552 1.42 -0.56 16.79
CA ILE A 552 0.41 0.25 16.12
C ILE A 552 0.70 1.71 16.39
N THR A 553 0.43 2.48 15.37
CA THR A 553 0.52 3.93 15.36
C THR A 553 -0.88 4.46 15.17
N THR A 554 -1.30 5.37 16.04
CA THR A 554 -2.62 6.00 15.96
C THR A 554 -2.43 7.49 15.74
N THR A 555 -2.99 8.03 14.66
CA THR A 555 -2.98 9.46 14.35
C THR A 555 -4.33 10.05 14.71
N MET A 556 -4.32 11.02 15.62
CA MET A 556 -5.51 11.80 15.96
C MET A 556 -5.53 13.09 15.14
N TYR A 557 -6.54 13.20 14.29
CA TYR A 557 -6.79 14.44 13.56
C TYR A 557 -7.44 15.45 14.49
N GLY A 558 -6.91 16.66 14.51
CA GLY A 558 -7.56 17.81 15.12
C GLY A 558 -7.07 18.28 16.49
N SER A 559 -6.06 17.63 17.05
CA SER A 559 -5.49 18.00 18.34
C SER A 559 -4.55 19.23 18.29
N CYS A 560 -4.87 20.23 17.46
CA CYS A 560 -3.98 21.35 17.09
C CYS A 560 -3.76 22.40 18.20
N SER A 561 -4.09 22.13 19.46
CA SER A 561 -3.90 23.11 20.55
C SER A 561 -2.41 23.45 20.74
N ASN A 562 -2.10 24.75 20.82
CA ASN A 562 -0.80 25.23 21.27
C ASN A 562 -0.54 24.71 22.69
N LEU A 563 0.72 24.37 22.99
CA LEU A 563 1.12 24.00 24.35
C LEU A 563 0.71 25.12 25.31
N PRO A 564 -0.14 24.86 26.32
CA PRO A 564 -0.62 25.90 27.21
C PRO A 564 0.49 26.66 27.97
N ASN A 565 1.74 26.17 27.97
CA ASN A 565 2.85 26.76 28.70
C ASN A 565 4.22 26.62 28.00
N ALA A 566 4.27 26.54 26.65
CA ALA A 566 5.57 26.55 25.98
C ALA A 566 6.23 27.94 26.09
N THR A 567 7.04 28.13 27.13
CA THR A 567 8.02 29.21 27.22
C THR A 567 8.85 29.24 25.93
N GLY A 568 8.72 30.30 25.15
CA GLY A 568 9.44 30.47 23.87
C GLY A 568 8.59 30.33 22.59
N GLY A 569 7.26 30.23 22.69
CA GLY A 569 6.39 30.31 21.51
C GLY A 569 6.45 29.08 20.60
N ALA A 570 6.72 27.89 21.16
CA ALA A 570 6.74 26.66 20.37
C ALA A 570 5.37 26.41 19.73
N LEU A 571 5.34 26.29 18.40
CA LEU A 571 4.13 26.01 17.64
C LEU A 571 4.08 24.52 17.31
N SER A 572 2.89 23.94 17.41
CA SER A 572 2.65 22.59 16.93
C SER A 572 2.89 22.50 15.43
N ARG A 573 3.55 21.43 14.98
CA ARG A 573 3.90 21.22 13.57
C ARG A 573 3.45 19.86 13.03
N GLY A 574 2.68 19.11 13.81
CA GLY A 574 2.07 17.86 13.37
C GLY A 574 0.95 17.40 14.30
N TYR A 575 0.35 16.27 13.93
CA TYR A 575 -0.67 15.58 14.72
C TYR A 575 -0.10 15.01 16.02
N ILE A 576 -0.99 14.64 16.94
CA ILE A 576 -0.64 13.73 18.01
C ILE A 576 -0.65 12.31 17.44
N PHE A 577 0.44 11.59 17.71
CA PHE A 577 0.57 10.18 17.39
C PHE A 577 0.62 9.37 18.68
N ALA A 578 -0.15 8.30 18.78
CA ALA A 578 0.06 7.28 19.80
C ALA A 578 0.89 6.14 19.21
N LEU A 579 1.85 5.63 19.97
CA LEU A 579 2.58 4.39 19.70
C LEU A 579 2.17 3.37 20.75
N ALA A 580 1.76 2.18 20.33
CA ALA A 580 1.36 1.12 21.25
C ALA A 580 1.85 -0.24 20.77
N SER A 581 2.19 -1.13 21.69
CA SER A 581 2.63 -2.49 21.39
C SER A 581 1.82 -3.54 22.15
N ASN A 582 1.80 -4.77 21.63
CA ASN A 582 1.14 -5.91 22.29
C ASN A 582 2.04 -6.58 23.33
N ALA A 583 3.34 -6.32 23.27
CA ALA A 583 4.37 -6.84 24.18
C ALA A 583 5.41 -5.74 24.46
N ALA A 584 6.12 -5.87 25.58
CA ALA A 584 7.19 -4.96 25.92
C ALA A 584 8.23 -4.92 24.80
N LEU A 585 8.67 -3.73 24.42
CA LEU A 585 9.83 -3.59 23.54
C LEU A 585 11.05 -4.21 24.23
N PRO A 586 11.88 -5.01 23.53
CA PRO A 586 13.02 -5.64 24.17
C PRO A 586 14.00 -4.57 24.64
N SER A 587 14.45 -4.67 25.89
CA SER A 587 15.47 -3.78 26.41
C SER A 587 16.85 -4.16 25.87
N ASP A 588 17.68 -3.14 25.62
CA ASP A 588 19.08 -3.35 25.21
C ASP A 588 20.02 -3.53 26.41
N VAL A 589 19.50 -3.42 27.63
CA VAL A 589 20.27 -3.55 28.85
C VAL A 589 20.76 -5.00 28.98
N GLY A 590 22.06 -5.21 28.73
CA GLY A 590 22.71 -6.52 28.82
C GLY A 590 22.61 -7.38 27.56
N ALA A 591 22.02 -6.88 26.47
CA ALA A 591 21.99 -7.60 25.21
C ALA A 591 23.37 -7.56 24.53
N SER A 592 23.84 -8.69 24.01
CA SER A 592 25.04 -8.75 23.17
C SER A 592 24.87 -7.99 21.86
N VAL A 593 23.62 -7.83 21.43
CA VAL A 593 23.23 -7.15 20.20
C VAL A 593 22.06 -6.19 20.49
N PRO A 594 22.33 -4.87 20.57
CA PRO A 594 21.30 -3.88 20.88
C PRO A 594 20.39 -3.62 19.67
N LEU A 595 19.08 -3.66 19.90
CA LEU A 595 18.01 -3.44 18.94
C LEU A 595 17.76 -1.97 18.63
N LYS A 596 18.05 -1.06 19.57
CA LYS A 596 17.96 0.41 19.41
C LYS A 596 16.67 0.87 18.70
N PRO A 597 15.48 0.53 19.23
CA PRO A 597 14.23 1.00 18.64
C PRO A 597 14.26 2.54 18.55
N THR A 598 14.07 3.07 17.34
CA THR A 598 14.23 4.48 17.03
C THR A 598 12.98 4.98 16.32
N LEU A 599 12.29 5.94 16.93
CA LEU A 599 11.18 6.63 16.33
C LEU A 599 11.70 7.72 15.39
N VAL A 600 11.27 7.73 14.14
CA VAL A 600 11.56 8.75 13.14
C VAL A 600 10.25 9.39 12.71
N LEU A 601 10.20 10.71 12.70
CA LEU A 601 9.04 11.48 12.26
C LEU A 601 9.46 12.47 11.16
N ASN A 602 8.93 12.27 9.96
CA ASN A 602 9.08 13.16 8.82
C ASN A 602 8.20 14.41 9.00
N TYR A 603 8.71 15.56 8.59
CA TYR A 603 7.96 16.80 8.60
C TYR A 603 8.26 17.63 7.36
N ASP A 604 7.38 18.59 7.08
CA ASP A 604 7.61 19.55 6.00
C ASP A 604 8.62 20.62 6.47
N ASN A 605 9.80 20.62 5.87
CA ASN A 605 10.84 21.61 6.12
C ASN A 605 10.32 23.03 5.89
N ALA A 606 9.49 23.27 4.87
CA ALA A 606 8.93 24.60 4.62
C ALA A 606 8.07 25.08 5.79
N ALA A 607 7.28 24.18 6.39
CA ALA A 607 6.47 24.48 7.56
C ALA A 607 7.32 24.80 8.80
N LEU A 608 8.47 24.17 9.00
CA LEU A 608 9.38 24.55 10.09
C LEU A 608 10.11 25.86 9.81
N LEU A 609 10.59 26.06 8.58
CA LEU A 609 11.28 27.29 8.16
C LEU A 609 10.39 28.53 8.22
N SER A 610 9.06 28.34 8.20
CA SER A 610 8.11 29.44 8.40
C SER A 610 8.20 30.10 9.79
N LEU A 611 8.95 29.54 10.75
CA LEU A 611 9.13 30.09 12.10
C LEU A 611 10.20 31.19 12.20
N GLY A 612 11.04 31.37 11.18
CA GLY A 612 12.15 32.32 11.23
C GLY A 612 13.39 31.83 10.47
N THR A 613 14.49 32.56 10.60
CA THR A 613 15.76 32.22 9.94
C THR A 613 16.32 30.90 10.48
N THR A 614 16.97 30.11 9.62
CA THR A 614 17.55 28.78 9.90
C THR A 614 18.48 28.71 11.12
N ALA A 615 19.08 29.83 11.54
CA ALA A 615 19.88 29.90 12.75
C ALA A 615 18.97 29.84 14.00
N GLY A 616 18.76 28.63 14.53
CA GLY A 616 18.16 28.43 15.86
C GLY A 616 16.77 27.79 15.87
N ILE A 617 16.22 27.30 14.76
CA ILE A 617 14.98 26.52 14.79
C ILE A 617 15.32 25.04 14.80
N ALA A 618 14.89 24.32 15.83
CA ALA A 618 14.83 22.87 15.78
C ALA A 618 13.37 22.44 15.83
N GLY A 619 13.04 21.36 15.09
CA GLY A 619 11.91 20.55 15.52
C GLY A 619 12.15 20.11 16.96
N VAL A 620 11.15 19.68 17.71
CA VAL A 620 11.38 18.96 18.96
C VAL A 620 10.22 18.00 19.18
N LEU A 621 10.54 16.74 19.46
CA LEU A 621 9.54 15.68 19.61
C LEU A 621 9.24 15.48 21.09
N GLN A 622 8.07 15.95 21.51
CA GLN A 622 7.65 15.83 22.90
C GLN A 622 6.84 14.57 23.12
N VAL A 623 7.13 13.92 24.26
CA VAL A 623 6.38 12.78 24.77
C VAL A 623 5.39 13.26 25.80
N TYR A 624 4.14 12.83 25.65
CA TYR A 624 3.05 13.09 26.56
C TYR A 624 2.87 11.89 27.46
N SER A 625 2.88 12.14 28.77
CA SER A 625 2.38 11.16 29.73
C SER A 625 0.95 10.74 29.38
N ALA A 626 0.56 9.52 29.75
CA ALA A 626 -0.78 8.98 29.53
C ALA A 626 -1.88 10.00 29.88
N ASN A 627 -1.72 10.75 30.97
CA ASN A 627 -2.69 11.75 31.44
C ASN A 627 -2.82 13.00 30.54
N GLY A 628 -2.06 13.11 29.44
CA GLY A 628 -2.14 14.17 28.43
C GLY A 628 -1.75 15.59 28.87
N ALA A 629 -1.46 15.81 30.15
CA ALA A 629 -1.39 17.15 30.73
C ALA A 629 0.02 17.77 30.76
N THR A 630 1.09 16.96 30.74
CA THR A 630 2.45 17.46 30.93
C THR A 630 3.42 16.84 29.92
N PRO A 631 4.05 17.66 29.06
CA PRO A 631 5.19 17.22 28.26
C PRO A 631 6.32 16.76 29.18
N GLN A 632 6.95 15.63 28.88
CA GLN A 632 8.20 15.24 29.53
C GLN A 632 9.40 15.83 28.77
N ALA A 633 10.42 16.28 29.51
CA ALA A 633 11.60 16.94 28.93
C ALA A 633 12.41 16.01 28.00
N GLU A 634 12.95 16.59 26.92
CA GLU A 634 13.34 15.89 25.69
C GLU A 634 14.78 15.37 25.61
N ALA A 635 15.00 14.44 24.66
CA ALA A 635 16.28 14.13 24.04
C ALA A 635 16.12 13.70 22.56
N SER A 636 15.25 14.35 21.77
CA SER A 636 15.19 14.10 20.31
C SER A 636 16.39 14.72 19.59
N LYS A 637 16.89 14.07 18.54
CA LYS A 637 17.92 14.62 17.64
C LYS A 637 17.28 15.17 16.37
N HIS A 638 17.69 16.37 15.98
CA HIS A 638 17.16 17.07 14.82
C HIS A 638 18.07 16.96 13.61
N PHE A 639 17.47 16.58 12.48
CA PHE A 639 18.13 16.44 11.19
C PHE A 639 17.46 17.39 10.20
N VAL A 640 17.73 18.69 10.36
CA VAL A 640 17.08 19.76 9.58
C VAL A 640 17.35 19.61 8.08
N ASP A 641 18.57 19.23 7.74
CA ASP A 641 19.02 18.93 6.38
C ASP A 641 18.28 17.74 5.73
N ARG A 642 17.69 16.86 6.55
CA ARG A 642 17.05 15.62 6.09
C ARG A 642 15.53 15.60 6.23
N GLY A 643 14.92 16.63 6.81
CA GLY A 643 13.46 16.76 6.91
C GLY A 643 12.79 15.77 7.88
N TYR A 644 13.52 15.27 8.88
CA TYR A 644 12.98 14.40 9.91
C TYR A 644 13.58 14.66 11.30
N VAL A 645 12.87 14.21 12.33
CA VAL A 645 13.36 14.13 13.71
C VAL A 645 13.48 12.66 14.12
N ALA A 646 14.45 12.33 14.98
CA ALA A 646 14.60 10.98 15.48
C ALA A 646 14.73 10.94 17.00
N LEU A 647 14.12 9.94 17.62
CA LEU A 647 14.10 9.70 19.05
C LEU A 647 14.42 8.22 19.34
N ALA A 648 15.46 7.97 20.11
CA ALA A 648 15.71 6.63 20.65
C ALA A 648 14.59 6.28 21.64
N LEU A 649 13.91 5.15 21.44
CA LEU A 649 12.92 4.62 22.36
C LEU A 649 13.63 3.75 23.41
N ASN A 650 13.42 4.07 24.69
CA ASN A 650 13.92 3.29 25.81
C ASN A 650 12.99 3.50 27.03
N ALA A 651 13.30 2.85 28.15
CA ALA A 651 12.50 2.95 29.37
C ALA A 651 12.39 4.39 29.94
N THR A 652 13.26 5.32 29.52
CA THR A 652 13.18 6.75 29.91
C THR A 652 12.34 7.55 28.92
N SER A 653 12.51 7.36 27.61
CA SER A 653 11.81 8.14 26.58
C SER A 653 10.44 7.59 26.21
N ALA A 654 10.13 6.34 26.54
CA ALA A 654 8.87 5.68 26.21
C ALA A 654 8.56 4.55 27.21
N SER A 655 8.55 4.88 28.50
CA SER A 655 8.42 3.91 29.60
C SER A 655 7.26 2.91 29.44
N GLY A 656 6.13 3.36 28.92
CA GLY A 656 4.94 2.55 28.65
C GLY A 656 5.18 1.44 27.64
N LEU A 657 6.03 1.66 26.63
CA LEU A 657 6.36 0.64 25.63
C LEU A 657 7.31 -0.44 26.16
N PHE A 658 8.06 -0.17 27.24
CA PHE A 658 9.00 -1.12 27.85
C PHE A 658 8.41 -1.78 29.12
N ALA A 659 7.20 -1.41 29.52
CA ALA A 659 6.50 -2.02 30.65
C ALA A 659 6.07 -3.46 30.33
N SER A 660 6.02 -4.32 31.34
CA SER A 660 5.55 -5.71 31.20
C SER A 660 4.11 -5.81 30.66
N ASN A 661 3.29 -4.82 30.99
CA ASN A 661 1.98 -4.57 30.38
C ASN A 661 2.07 -3.25 29.62
N PRO A 662 2.36 -3.27 28.31
CA PRO A 662 2.60 -2.04 27.58
C PRO A 662 1.40 -1.10 27.60
N THR A 663 1.67 0.18 27.79
CA THR A 663 0.69 1.27 27.65
C THR A 663 1.06 2.13 26.45
N PRO A 664 0.08 2.74 25.78
CA PRO A 664 0.36 3.65 24.68
C PRO A 664 1.20 4.85 25.15
N GLU A 665 2.08 5.32 24.28
CA GLU A 665 2.86 6.54 24.45
C GLU A 665 2.46 7.55 23.39
N PHE A 666 2.29 8.82 23.75
CA PHE A 666 1.80 9.85 22.85
C PHE A 666 2.93 10.82 22.49
N PHE A 667 3.08 11.11 21.20
CA PHE A 667 4.15 11.93 20.64
C PHE A 667 3.57 13.09 19.83
N ARG A 668 4.23 14.24 19.87
CA ARG A 668 3.89 15.38 18.99
C ARG A 668 5.12 16.19 18.63
N LEU A 669 5.15 16.65 17.38
CA LEU A 669 6.20 17.53 16.88
C LEU A 669 5.88 19.00 17.15
N TYR A 670 6.86 19.68 17.73
CA TYR A 670 6.89 21.12 17.89
C TYR A 670 7.99 21.72 17.04
N GLY A 671 7.81 22.97 16.61
CA GLY A 671 8.92 23.80 16.19
C GLY A 671 9.28 24.75 17.32
N GLN A 672 10.51 24.70 17.79
CA GLN A 672 11.01 25.56 18.86
C GLN A 672 12.13 26.44 18.33
N GLN A 673 12.03 27.74 18.62
CA GLN A 673 13.11 28.68 18.41
C GLN A 673 14.01 28.69 19.64
N PHE A 674 15.28 28.33 19.45
CA PHE A 674 16.33 28.42 20.45
C PHE A 674 17.00 29.78 20.32
N THR A 675 17.15 30.47 21.44
CA THR A 675 18.04 31.63 21.54
C THR A 675 19.48 31.10 21.54
N ILE A 676 20.21 31.34 20.45
CA ILE A 676 21.64 31.02 20.34
C ILE A 676 22.45 31.97 21.23
#